data_AF-A0A9P5AN71-F1
#
_entry.id   AF-A0A9P5AN71-F1
#
_cell.length_a   1.000
_cell.length_b   1.000
_cell.length_c   1.000
_cell.angle_alpha   90.00
_cell.angle_beta   90.00
_cell.angle_gamma   90.00
#
_symmetry.space_group_name_H-M   'P 1'
#
loop_
_entity.id
_entity.type
_entity.pdbx_description
1 polymer ?
#
loop_
_entity_poly.entity_id
_entity_poly.type
_entity_poly.pdbx_seq_one_letter_code
_entity_poly.pdbx_strand_id
1 'polypeptide(L)'
;MPTSLYDLIIPTFIKGLQTFDHVLTKAEEYAKEKGLNADDVFPQAKLIDDQNPLVFQVQNTTKVLQITVGRLTGTEPTLFENNEKTIADLHARLQKALDLVKGIKPEDVNSREDVVVEHPWGGKTLKLTVKEAALFHGQTNFFFHIVTGYSILRAKGVPVGKADYLGNFLAHHTFSKRNGRLRPSSNLCSASERDVFSIHILNSYTHLLTIAMKVIRCVLLILGLASSSFAHVKDVSSQANDILDKTIAALGGKKYNELEQVVYESHRIYRSRSLMQSYNIDRADVSAATSGTQNISFNLGMWSFLQMRVDRHVQPSHSWGWASPLLQPMDFSLIVFEALGADVDNGYACFISGNNEVVMPRNVTSGYVELRDSKLDILLIINPDTSLPYIVRTTENHPIYGNCTKDIYLSDYKSVEGVQFPHSFQTVNDAKKRISAVLEDFVIDKVKINPGISMLLFQPFPATKPEDRDIHPEENPDVPLGLVTDYSSSLLGSAVKNVSLGALKSSTPVSLPQVHWLIIDDSHELGYKQMILEFENEVIVCDAPPLWTKTVIQWVKREIGKKITHIAPSHHHRDHSGGVAEYVAAGAKLIIPEMAVDYWSRVPGAEFITFKYVVHPPSRNPLTNLSQTHPYVHRDNKIQAWFNWADQAPHAADWTYVMVTERYPDSDSDIFVFEADTWEAGLSVDLGNQQQMRQWLDQILEDGLPRSATVMPTHGWITPLEQLINITAYPYPDFNISRWRSGAAVCDES
;
A
#
# COMPACT_ATOMS: atom_id res chain seq x y z
N MET A 1 -2.77 -14.97 -35.63
CA MET A 1 -2.34 -16.34 -35.96
C MET A 1 -1.90 -17.02 -34.66
N PRO A 2 -1.88 -18.36 -34.55
CA PRO A 2 -1.28 -19.03 -33.40
C PRO A 2 0.21 -18.67 -33.29
N THR A 3 0.71 -18.54 -32.05
CA THR A 3 2.12 -18.24 -31.75
C THR A 3 2.99 -19.46 -32.03
N SER A 4 4.16 -19.27 -32.63
CA SER A 4 5.08 -20.35 -32.99
C SER A 4 6.18 -20.58 -31.95
N LEU A 5 6.88 -21.72 -31.99
CA LEU A 5 7.95 -22.01 -31.02
C LEU A 5 9.13 -21.04 -31.16
N TYR A 6 9.42 -20.59 -32.38
CA TYR A 6 10.38 -19.52 -32.65
C TYR A 6 10.04 -18.24 -31.87
N ASP A 7 8.79 -17.77 -31.95
CA ASP A 7 8.34 -16.52 -31.32
C ASP A 7 8.48 -16.56 -29.78
N LEU A 8 8.33 -17.75 -29.19
CA LEU A 8 8.43 -17.97 -27.74
C LEU A 8 9.88 -18.04 -27.25
N ILE A 9 10.81 -18.60 -28.04
CA ILE A 9 12.20 -18.83 -27.61
C ILE A 9 13.17 -17.76 -28.14
N ILE A 10 13.21 -17.51 -29.45
CA ILE A 10 14.31 -16.78 -30.09
C ILE A 10 14.32 -15.28 -29.73
N PRO A 11 13.20 -14.52 -29.84
CA PRO A 11 13.13 -13.14 -29.34
C PRO A 11 13.40 -13.02 -27.84
N THR A 12 13.00 -14.04 -27.08
CA THR A 12 13.15 -14.12 -25.62
C THR A 12 14.60 -14.32 -25.20
N PHE A 13 15.37 -15.11 -25.95
CA PHE A 13 16.82 -15.26 -25.81
C PHE A 13 17.60 -14.01 -26.24
N ILE A 14 17.21 -13.38 -27.34
CA ILE A 14 17.77 -12.09 -27.81
C ILE A 14 17.68 -11.04 -26.69
N LYS A 15 16.47 -10.84 -26.15
CA LYS A 15 16.22 -9.88 -25.06
C LYS A 15 17.00 -10.23 -23.78
N GLY A 16 17.03 -11.51 -23.39
CA GLY A 16 17.76 -11.96 -22.20
C GLY A 16 19.28 -11.72 -22.26
N LEU A 17 19.91 -11.91 -23.43
CA LEU A 17 21.32 -11.59 -23.62
C LEU A 17 21.58 -10.08 -23.53
N GLN A 18 20.79 -9.25 -24.21
CA GLN A 18 20.90 -7.78 -24.16
C GLN A 18 20.71 -7.24 -22.73
N THR A 19 19.88 -7.91 -21.95
CA THR A 19 19.65 -7.65 -20.54
C THR A 19 20.85 -8.02 -19.66
N PHE A 20 21.48 -9.18 -19.88
CA PHE A 20 22.68 -9.54 -19.12
C PHE A 20 23.85 -8.60 -19.44
N ASP A 21 23.96 -8.22 -20.72
CA ASP A 21 24.94 -7.26 -21.23
C ASP A 21 24.75 -5.88 -20.57
N HIS A 22 23.54 -5.32 -20.64
CA HIS A 22 23.22 -4.05 -19.98
C HIS A 22 23.53 -4.06 -18.48
N VAL A 23 23.21 -5.13 -17.75
CA VAL A 23 23.51 -5.22 -16.30
C VAL A 23 25.02 -5.28 -16.01
N LEU A 24 25.84 -5.82 -16.91
CA LEU A 24 27.31 -5.74 -16.82
C LEU A 24 27.81 -4.30 -17.03
N THR A 25 27.30 -3.55 -18.02
CA THR A 25 27.67 -2.14 -18.22
C THR A 25 27.38 -1.29 -16.99
N LYS A 26 26.23 -1.50 -16.35
CA LYS A 26 25.88 -0.81 -15.09
C LYS A 26 26.83 -1.15 -13.94
N ALA A 27 27.49 -2.32 -13.97
CA ALA A 27 28.55 -2.67 -13.01
C ALA A 27 29.86 -1.91 -13.28
N GLU A 28 30.26 -1.76 -14.55
CA GLU A 28 31.39 -0.92 -14.95
C GLU A 28 31.19 0.54 -14.54
N GLU A 29 29.99 1.09 -14.77
CA GLU A 29 29.60 2.43 -14.32
C GLU A 29 29.80 2.60 -12.82
N TYR A 30 29.29 1.66 -12.00
CA TYR A 30 29.42 1.72 -10.55
C TYR A 30 30.87 1.58 -10.06
N ALA A 31 31.65 0.64 -10.63
CA ALA A 31 33.05 0.52 -10.27
C ALA A 31 33.81 1.82 -10.56
N LYS A 32 33.55 2.44 -11.72
CA LYS A 32 34.10 3.74 -12.09
C LYS A 32 33.68 4.86 -11.14
N GLU A 33 32.40 4.93 -10.73
CA GLU A 33 31.92 5.89 -9.71
C GLU A 33 32.56 5.68 -8.32
N LYS A 34 32.98 4.46 -8.00
CA LYS A 34 33.64 4.13 -6.72
C LYS A 34 35.18 4.08 -6.81
N GLY A 35 35.78 4.36 -7.97
CA GLY A 35 37.22 4.28 -8.18
C GLY A 35 37.80 2.86 -8.09
N LEU A 36 36.98 1.84 -8.35
CA LEU A 36 37.35 0.43 -8.35
C LEU A 36 37.65 -0.06 -9.77
N ASN A 37 38.49 -1.10 -9.89
CA ASN A 37 38.62 -1.83 -11.16
C ASN A 37 37.51 -2.89 -11.28
N ALA A 38 36.73 -2.84 -12.35
CA ALA A 38 35.63 -3.78 -12.59
C ALA A 38 36.15 -5.22 -12.77
N ASP A 39 37.27 -5.39 -13.47
CA ASP A 39 37.83 -6.70 -13.85
C ASP A 39 38.40 -7.49 -12.67
N ASP A 40 38.92 -6.81 -11.65
CA ASP A 40 39.40 -7.46 -10.42
C ASP A 40 38.24 -7.83 -9.47
N VAL A 41 37.11 -7.14 -9.57
CA VAL A 41 36.03 -7.18 -8.57
C VAL A 41 34.85 -8.06 -8.98
N PHE A 42 34.48 -8.10 -10.26
CA PHE A 42 33.22 -8.72 -10.71
C PHE A 42 33.34 -10.07 -11.44
N PRO A 43 34.25 -10.33 -12.42
CA PRO A 43 34.25 -11.57 -13.19
C PRO A 43 34.37 -12.84 -12.34
N GLN A 44 35.23 -12.81 -11.31
CA GLN A 44 35.37 -13.89 -10.33
C GLN A 44 34.49 -13.72 -9.09
N ALA A 45 33.64 -12.69 -9.04
CA ALA A 45 32.65 -12.58 -7.99
C ALA A 45 31.71 -13.79 -8.04
N LYS A 46 31.40 -14.31 -6.86
CA LYS A 46 30.32 -15.27 -6.62
C LYS A 46 29.27 -14.61 -5.75
N LEU A 47 28.07 -15.19 -5.75
CA LEU A 47 27.05 -14.88 -4.74
C LEU A 47 27.43 -15.57 -3.43
N ILE A 48 27.91 -16.83 -3.57
CA ILE A 48 28.24 -17.79 -2.52
C ILE A 48 29.39 -18.69 -3.02
N ASP A 49 30.28 -19.18 -2.16
CA ASP A 49 31.59 -19.72 -2.59
C ASP A 49 31.54 -21.08 -3.30
N ASP A 50 30.53 -21.92 -3.04
CA ASP A 50 30.29 -23.18 -3.75
C ASP A 50 29.46 -23.03 -5.02
N GLN A 51 28.86 -21.87 -5.27
CA GLN A 51 28.29 -21.51 -6.58
C GLN A 51 29.39 -20.99 -7.53
N ASN A 52 29.21 -21.19 -8.82
CA ASN A 52 30.17 -20.71 -9.82
C ASN A 52 30.09 -19.18 -10.04
N PRO A 53 31.22 -18.51 -10.36
CA PRO A 53 31.32 -17.05 -10.44
C PRO A 53 30.60 -16.43 -11.65
N LEU A 54 30.47 -15.10 -11.67
CA LEU A 54 29.84 -14.31 -12.73
C LEU A 54 30.29 -14.71 -14.14
N VAL A 55 31.60 -14.87 -14.35
CA VAL A 55 32.19 -15.33 -15.61
C VAL A 55 31.56 -16.66 -16.06
N PHE A 56 31.38 -17.62 -15.15
CA PHE A 56 30.72 -18.90 -15.46
C PHE A 56 29.23 -18.72 -15.72
N GLN A 57 28.54 -17.81 -15.03
CA GLN A 57 27.12 -17.56 -15.25
C GLN A 57 26.87 -16.99 -16.66
N VAL A 58 27.68 -16.02 -17.10
CA VAL A 58 27.69 -15.54 -18.49
C VAL A 58 28.03 -16.70 -19.45
N GLN A 59 29.09 -17.47 -19.15
CA GLN A 59 29.52 -18.57 -20.00
C GLN A 59 28.45 -19.66 -20.19
N ASN A 60 27.73 -20.02 -19.11
CA ASN A 60 26.73 -21.07 -19.14
C ASN A 60 25.39 -20.57 -19.69
N THR A 61 25.06 -19.28 -19.54
CA THR A 61 23.96 -18.63 -20.28
C THR A 61 24.11 -18.85 -21.78
N THR A 62 25.25 -18.45 -22.37
CA THR A 62 25.42 -18.61 -23.83
C THR A 62 25.45 -20.09 -24.24
N LYS A 63 26.09 -20.95 -23.44
CA LYS A 63 26.16 -22.40 -23.71
C LYS A 63 24.79 -23.06 -23.70
N VAL A 64 23.92 -22.73 -22.74
CA VAL A 64 22.55 -23.27 -22.68
C VAL A 64 21.72 -22.78 -23.87
N LEU A 65 21.86 -21.51 -24.26
CA LEU A 65 21.27 -20.96 -25.48
C LEU A 65 21.76 -21.72 -26.72
N GLN A 66 23.07 -21.93 -26.87
CA GLN A 66 23.65 -22.66 -28.00
C GLN A 66 23.11 -24.09 -28.09
N ILE A 67 23.03 -24.81 -26.95
CA ILE A 67 22.46 -26.17 -26.89
C ILE A 67 20.96 -26.18 -27.21
N THR A 68 20.22 -25.15 -26.78
CA THR A 68 18.78 -25.06 -27.01
C THR A 68 18.48 -24.73 -28.47
N VAL A 69 19.19 -23.75 -29.06
CA VAL A 69 19.12 -23.41 -30.48
C VAL A 69 19.48 -24.63 -31.34
N GLY A 70 20.56 -25.34 -31.03
CA GLY A 70 20.97 -26.54 -31.77
C GLY A 70 19.91 -27.66 -31.75
N ARG A 71 19.16 -27.82 -30.65
CA ARG A 71 18.02 -28.76 -30.60
C ARG A 71 16.82 -28.27 -31.42
N LEU A 72 16.54 -26.96 -31.39
CA LEU A 72 15.46 -26.34 -32.15
C LEU A 72 15.66 -26.48 -33.67
N THR A 73 16.87 -26.22 -34.16
CA THR A 73 17.25 -26.39 -35.58
C THR A 73 17.57 -27.85 -35.95
N GLY A 74 17.96 -28.67 -34.97
CA GLY A 74 18.48 -30.03 -35.18
C GLY A 74 19.94 -30.10 -35.63
N THR A 75 20.73 -29.05 -35.37
CA THR A 75 22.16 -28.98 -35.66
C THR A 75 22.98 -29.06 -34.38
N GLU A 76 23.99 -29.93 -34.32
CA GLU A 76 24.83 -30.03 -33.11
C GLU A 76 25.56 -28.70 -32.80
N PRO A 77 25.59 -28.25 -31.53
CA PRO A 77 25.96 -26.90 -31.17
C PRO A 77 27.46 -26.77 -30.90
N THR A 78 28.18 -26.03 -31.75
CA THR A 78 29.58 -25.66 -31.48
C THR A 78 29.63 -24.68 -30.30
N LEU A 79 29.96 -25.20 -29.11
CA LEU A 79 30.04 -24.41 -27.87
C LEU A 79 31.22 -23.45 -27.89
N PHE A 80 31.09 -22.31 -27.20
CA PHE A 80 32.21 -21.38 -27.01
C PHE A 80 33.12 -21.88 -25.89
N GLU A 81 34.44 -21.75 -26.06
CA GLU A 81 35.43 -22.00 -25.00
C GLU A 81 35.21 -21.05 -23.82
N ASN A 82 35.49 -21.51 -22.59
CA ASN A 82 35.30 -20.72 -21.37
C ASN A 82 36.63 -20.12 -20.91
N ASN A 83 37.09 -19.06 -21.58
CA ASN A 83 38.43 -18.49 -21.41
C ASN A 83 38.44 -16.98 -21.01
N GLU A 84 37.26 -16.37 -20.91
CA GLU A 84 37.03 -14.97 -20.52
C GLU A 84 37.53 -14.66 -19.10
N LYS A 85 38.01 -13.43 -18.87
CA LYS A 85 38.56 -12.99 -17.57
C LYS A 85 38.13 -11.59 -17.15
N THR A 86 37.91 -10.69 -18.11
CA THR A 86 37.47 -9.30 -17.90
C THR A 86 35.97 -9.13 -18.14
N ILE A 87 35.38 -8.03 -17.70
CA ILE A 87 34.00 -7.67 -18.01
C ILE A 87 33.84 -7.39 -19.51
N ALA A 88 34.85 -6.80 -20.15
CA ALA A 88 34.89 -6.61 -21.61
C ALA A 88 34.85 -7.95 -22.39
N ASP A 89 35.52 -9.01 -21.91
CA ASP A 89 35.41 -10.36 -22.50
C ASP A 89 33.98 -10.91 -22.37
N LEU A 90 33.31 -10.64 -21.25
CA LEU A 90 31.94 -11.12 -20.98
C LEU A 90 30.90 -10.42 -21.85
N HIS A 91 31.02 -9.11 -22.03
CA HIS A 91 30.28 -8.35 -23.06
C HIS A 91 30.49 -8.94 -24.45
N ALA A 92 31.75 -9.15 -24.85
CA ALA A 92 32.07 -9.74 -26.16
C ALA A 92 31.47 -11.15 -26.35
N ARG A 93 31.43 -11.97 -25.30
CA ARG A 93 30.78 -13.30 -25.35
C ARG A 93 29.27 -13.21 -25.47
N LEU A 94 28.61 -12.32 -24.72
CA LEU A 94 27.17 -12.11 -24.80
C LEU A 94 26.76 -11.58 -26.17
N GLN A 95 27.47 -10.58 -26.69
CA GLN A 95 27.24 -10.03 -28.03
C GLN A 95 27.46 -11.10 -29.12
N LYS A 96 28.49 -11.94 -29.02
CA LYS A 96 28.73 -13.07 -29.93
C LYS A 96 27.60 -14.12 -29.88
N ALA A 97 27.03 -14.37 -28.71
CA ALA A 97 25.85 -15.24 -28.58
C ALA A 97 24.58 -14.58 -29.14
N LEU A 98 24.47 -13.25 -29.02
CA LEU A 98 23.35 -12.45 -29.47
C LEU A 98 23.26 -12.44 -31.01
N ASP A 99 24.40 -12.29 -31.69
CA ASP A 99 24.46 -12.34 -33.14
C ASP A 99 24.23 -13.75 -33.69
N LEU A 100 24.65 -14.80 -32.97
CA LEU A 100 24.32 -16.19 -33.29
C LEU A 100 22.81 -16.44 -33.23
N VAL A 101 22.13 -16.02 -32.15
CA VAL A 101 20.69 -16.28 -31.99
C VAL A 101 19.82 -15.39 -32.89
N LYS A 102 20.27 -14.18 -33.25
CA LYS A 102 19.65 -13.33 -34.28
C LYS A 102 19.72 -13.91 -35.70
N GLY A 103 20.65 -14.83 -35.97
CA GLY A 103 20.80 -15.47 -37.28
C GLY A 103 19.83 -16.61 -37.56
N ILE A 104 19.12 -17.11 -36.54
CA ILE A 104 18.16 -18.22 -36.64
C ILE A 104 16.82 -17.70 -37.16
N LYS A 105 16.12 -18.49 -38.00
CA LYS A 105 14.84 -18.09 -38.61
C LYS A 105 13.65 -18.93 -38.15
N PRO A 106 12.41 -18.45 -38.33
CA PRO A 106 11.20 -19.20 -37.99
C PRO A 106 11.11 -20.57 -38.69
N GLU A 107 11.48 -20.65 -39.97
CA GLU A 107 11.44 -21.89 -40.75
C GLU A 107 12.37 -22.99 -40.22
N ASP A 108 13.50 -22.63 -39.61
CA ASP A 108 14.48 -23.57 -39.05
C ASP A 108 13.97 -24.23 -37.75
N VAL A 109 12.95 -23.64 -37.10
CA VAL A 109 12.48 -23.98 -35.75
C VAL A 109 11.06 -24.54 -35.72
N ASN A 110 10.14 -23.93 -36.48
CA ASN A 110 8.70 -24.20 -36.44
C ASN A 110 8.25 -25.39 -37.32
N SER A 111 9.11 -26.39 -37.41
CA SER A 111 8.88 -27.64 -38.16
C SER A 111 9.34 -28.88 -37.39
N ARG A 112 9.71 -28.70 -36.12
CA ARG A 112 10.46 -29.68 -35.31
C ARG A 112 9.93 -29.84 -33.89
N GLU A 113 8.88 -29.11 -33.51
CA GLU A 113 8.34 -29.00 -32.16
C GLU A 113 8.20 -30.36 -31.46
N ASP A 114 7.54 -31.32 -32.12
CA ASP A 114 7.20 -32.64 -31.57
C ASP A 114 8.29 -33.71 -31.82
N VAL A 115 9.44 -33.35 -32.40
CA VAL A 115 10.55 -34.28 -32.62
C VAL A 115 11.18 -34.66 -31.28
N VAL A 116 11.20 -35.95 -30.95
CA VAL A 116 11.75 -36.43 -29.67
C VAL A 116 13.28 -36.47 -29.72
N VAL A 117 13.92 -35.76 -28.80
CA VAL A 117 15.37 -35.71 -28.57
C VAL A 117 15.74 -36.34 -27.23
N GLU A 118 16.95 -36.86 -27.14
CA GLU A 118 17.50 -37.41 -25.90
C GLU A 118 18.22 -36.33 -25.09
N HIS A 119 17.85 -36.24 -23.82
CA HIS A 119 18.30 -35.23 -22.88
C HIS A 119 18.94 -35.89 -21.64
N PRO A 120 20.27 -35.87 -21.51
CA PRO A 120 20.96 -36.42 -20.35
C PRO A 120 20.75 -35.55 -19.10
N TRP A 121 20.19 -36.14 -18.04
CA TRP A 121 19.91 -35.49 -16.76
C TRP A 121 20.18 -36.44 -15.60
N GLY A 122 21.04 -36.05 -14.64
CA GLY A 122 21.29 -36.82 -13.42
C GLY A 122 21.77 -38.27 -13.63
N GLY A 123 22.53 -38.54 -14.71
CA GLY A 123 22.99 -39.89 -15.05
C GLY A 123 21.93 -40.79 -15.71
N LYS A 124 20.76 -40.25 -16.04
CA LYS A 124 19.71 -40.89 -16.85
C LYS A 124 19.51 -40.10 -18.14
N THR A 125 18.87 -40.71 -19.14
CA THR A 125 18.49 -40.02 -20.38
C THR A 125 16.97 -39.90 -20.44
N LEU A 126 16.47 -38.67 -20.42
CA LEU A 126 15.07 -38.36 -20.67
C LEU A 126 14.84 -38.27 -22.19
N LYS A 127 13.68 -38.72 -22.66
CA LYS A 127 13.23 -38.52 -24.04
C LYS A 127 12.14 -37.45 -24.00
N LEU A 128 12.41 -36.29 -24.59
CA LEU A 128 11.56 -35.11 -24.57
C LEU A 128 11.37 -34.61 -26.01
N THR A 129 10.23 -34.04 -26.35
CA THR A 129 10.10 -33.28 -27.60
C THR A 129 11.06 -32.07 -27.61
N VAL A 130 11.47 -31.60 -28.79
CA VAL A 130 12.27 -30.38 -28.94
C VAL A 130 11.60 -29.19 -28.25
N LYS A 131 10.27 -29.10 -28.34
CA LYS A 131 9.44 -28.10 -27.67
C LYS A 131 9.56 -28.16 -26.15
N GLU A 132 9.43 -29.34 -25.54
CA GLU A 132 9.62 -29.53 -24.10
C GLU A 132 11.07 -29.25 -23.67
N ALA A 133 12.04 -29.76 -24.43
CA ALA A 133 13.47 -29.56 -24.16
C ALA A 133 13.89 -28.08 -24.27
N ALA A 134 13.22 -27.29 -25.12
CA ALA A 134 13.45 -25.86 -25.25
C ALA A 134 12.74 -25.03 -24.19
N LEU A 135 11.43 -25.23 -23.99
CA LEU A 135 10.61 -24.45 -23.05
C LEU A 135 10.96 -24.78 -21.58
N PHE A 136 11.04 -26.06 -21.23
CA PHE A 136 11.08 -26.50 -19.82
C PHE A 136 12.49 -26.77 -19.29
N HIS A 137 13.46 -27.04 -20.16
CA HIS A 137 14.88 -27.12 -19.78
C HIS A 137 15.69 -25.93 -20.31
N GLY A 138 15.64 -25.65 -21.61
CA GLY A 138 16.50 -24.66 -22.26
C GLY A 138 16.28 -23.24 -21.73
N GLN A 139 15.03 -22.79 -21.76
CA GLN A 139 14.63 -21.43 -21.39
C GLN A 139 14.73 -21.17 -19.88
N THR A 140 14.42 -22.18 -19.06
CA THR A 140 14.56 -22.12 -17.60
C THR A 140 16.03 -22.01 -17.17
N ASN A 141 16.92 -22.86 -17.68
CA ASN A 141 18.36 -22.78 -17.39
C ASN A 141 18.99 -21.48 -17.93
N PHE A 142 18.60 -21.06 -19.14
CA PHE A 142 19.11 -19.83 -19.76
C PHE A 142 18.82 -18.62 -18.87
N PHE A 143 17.57 -18.48 -18.42
CA PHE A 143 17.21 -17.39 -17.52
C PHE A 143 17.89 -17.51 -16.16
N PHE A 144 17.90 -18.70 -15.55
CA PHE A 144 18.57 -18.94 -14.25
C PHE A 144 20.02 -18.43 -14.24
N HIS A 145 20.79 -18.61 -15.32
CA HIS A 145 22.17 -18.15 -15.37
C HIS A 145 22.31 -16.63 -15.54
N ILE A 146 21.46 -15.97 -16.33
CA ILE A 146 21.38 -14.50 -16.35
C ILE A 146 21.08 -13.98 -14.94
N VAL A 147 19.97 -14.48 -14.38
CA VAL A 147 19.46 -14.25 -13.02
C VAL A 147 20.50 -14.49 -11.93
N THR A 148 21.43 -15.41 -12.12
CA THR A 148 22.51 -15.63 -11.15
C THR A 148 23.58 -14.55 -11.28
N GLY A 149 24.13 -14.32 -12.48
CA GLY A 149 25.20 -13.33 -12.67
C GLY A 149 24.76 -11.89 -12.36
N TYR A 150 23.57 -11.51 -12.78
CA TYR A 150 22.99 -10.21 -12.46
C TYR A 150 22.82 -10.02 -10.92
N SER A 151 22.53 -11.10 -10.17
CA SER A 151 22.40 -11.07 -8.70
C SER A 151 23.78 -10.95 -8.01
N ILE A 152 24.80 -11.61 -8.57
CA ILE A 152 26.20 -11.48 -8.14
C ILE A 152 26.63 -10.00 -8.21
N LEU A 153 26.28 -9.30 -9.30
CA LEU A 153 26.61 -7.90 -9.49
C LEU A 153 25.92 -7.00 -8.44
N ARG A 154 24.63 -7.23 -8.12
CA ARG A 154 24.01 -6.53 -6.99
C ARG A 154 24.71 -6.80 -5.66
N ALA A 155 25.07 -8.04 -5.39
CA ALA A 155 25.71 -8.42 -4.13
C ALA A 155 27.09 -7.75 -3.94
N LYS A 156 27.73 -7.30 -5.04
CA LYS A 156 28.92 -6.43 -5.02
C LYS A 156 28.61 -4.92 -4.97
N GLY A 157 27.36 -4.54 -4.74
CA GLY A 157 26.91 -3.17 -4.45
C GLY A 157 26.38 -2.37 -5.65
N VAL A 158 26.32 -2.96 -6.85
CA VAL A 158 25.95 -2.22 -8.07
C VAL A 158 24.48 -1.73 -8.00
N PRO A 159 24.17 -0.46 -8.32
CA PRO A 159 22.89 0.21 -8.03
C PRO A 159 21.77 -0.10 -9.02
N VAL A 160 21.94 -1.11 -9.87
CA VAL A 160 20.97 -1.65 -10.84
C VAL A 160 19.56 -1.91 -10.24
N GLY A 161 18.50 -1.76 -11.04
CA GLY A 161 17.13 -2.09 -10.66
C GLY A 161 16.29 -2.65 -11.83
N LYS A 162 15.00 -3.02 -11.65
CA LYS A 162 14.28 -3.95 -12.57
C LYS A 162 14.03 -3.36 -13.95
N ALA A 163 14.20 -2.04 -14.04
CA ALA A 163 14.51 -1.27 -15.24
C ALA A 163 15.54 -1.97 -16.16
N ASP A 164 16.61 -2.48 -15.58
CA ASP A 164 17.81 -3.00 -16.23
C ASP A 164 17.61 -4.42 -16.78
N TYR A 165 16.97 -5.36 -16.06
CA TYR A 165 16.65 -6.68 -16.63
C TYR A 165 15.41 -6.68 -17.51
N LEU A 166 14.27 -6.13 -17.08
CA LEU A 166 13.05 -6.16 -17.90
C LEU A 166 13.01 -5.06 -18.98
N GLY A 167 13.90 -4.06 -18.95
CA GLY A 167 13.86 -2.91 -19.87
C GLY A 167 13.92 -3.30 -21.33
N ASN A 168 14.86 -4.17 -21.71
CA ASN A 168 14.96 -4.70 -23.07
C ASN A 168 13.75 -5.57 -23.48
N PHE A 169 12.89 -5.98 -22.53
CA PHE A 169 11.70 -6.74 -22.83
C PHE A 169 10.48 -5.88 -23.21
N LEU A 170 10.42 -4.57 -22.89
CA LEU A 170 9.15 -3.83 -22.68
C LEU A 170 8.94 -2.43 -23.38
N ALA A 171 9.58 -2.07 -24.52
CA ALA A 171 9.80 -0.63 -24.85
C ALA A 171 9.25 -0.04 -26.21
N HIS A 172 7.92 0.06 -26.51
CA HIS A 172 7.42 0.36 -27.90
C HIS A 172 6.10 1.19 -28.26
N HIS A 173 5.29 1.91 -27.42
CA HIS A 173 3.94 2.46 -27.82
C HIS A 173 3.47 3.90 -27.35
N THR A 174 3.37 4.98 -28.18
CA THR A 174 2.75 6.31 -27.79
C THR A 174 1.57 6.82 -28.66
N PHE A 175 0.49 7.42 -28.09
CA PHE A 175 -0.72 7.90 -28.82
C PHE A 175 -1.44 9.21 -28.27
N SER A 176 -2.75 9.46 -28.58
CA SER A 176 -3.55 10.71 -28.32
C SER A 176 -5.13 10.58 -28.34
N LYS A 177 -5.88 11.69 -28.08
CA LYS A 177 -7.30 11.79 -27.56
C LYS A 177 -8.56 11.84 -28.51
N ARG A 178 -9.71 11.33 -27.98
CA ARG A 178 -11.19 11.62 -28.11
C ARG A 178 -11.93 11.88 -29.47
N ASN A 179 -12.90 11.00 -29.85
CA ASN A 179 -14.39 11.23 -29.86
C ASN A 179 -15.24 10.20 -30.69
N GLY A 180 -16.33 9.62 -30.13
CA GLY A 180 -17.57 9.29 -30.90
C GLY A 180 -18.21 7.87 -30.88
N ARG A 181 -19.39 7.75 -30.25
CA ARG A 181 -20.47 6.70 -30.36
C ARG A 181 -20.17 5.21 -30.01
N LEU A 182 -21.24 4.51 -29.60
CA LEU A 182 -21.25 3.20 -28.91
C LEU A 182 -21.25 1.95 -29.82
N ARG A 183 -20.45 0.93 -29.45
CA ARG A 183 -20.84 -0.50 -29.32
C ARG A 183 -19.81 -1.27 -28.45
N PRO A 184 -20.13 -2.45 -27.87
CA PRO A 184 -19.34 -3.03 -26.77
C PRO A 184 -18.43 -4.21 -27.18
N SER A 185 -17.24 -4.33 -26.56
CA SER A 185 -16.82 -5.52 -25.77
C SER A 185 -15.34 -5.49 -25.32
N SER A 186 -15.11 -5.91 -24.06
CA SER A 186 -13.90 -6.58 -23.49
C SER A 186 -12.49 -5.98 -23.57
N ASN A 187 -11.96 -5.66 -22.38
CA ASN A 187 -10.62 -5.98 -21.82
C ASN A 187 -9.34 -5.46 -22.50
N LEU A 188 -8.55 -4.65 -21.77
CA LEU A 188 -7.18 -4.23 -22.13
C LEU A 188 -6.28 -4.05 -20.90
N CYS A 189 -4.99 -4.45 -21.01
CA CYS A 189 -3.85 -3.84 -20.32
C CYS A 189 -2.53 -4.32 -20.97
N SER A 190 -1.65 -3.41 -21.41
CA SER A 190 -0.30 -3.74 -21.89
C SER A 190 0.62 -2.52 -21.93
N ALA A 191 1.89 -2.69 -21.58
CA ALA A 191 2.80 -1.57 -21.28
C ALA A 191 3.77 -1.18 -22.42
N SER A 192 3.70 0.09 -22.82
CA SER A 192 4.75 1.04 -23.24
C SER A 192 4.01 2.30 -23.72
N GLU A 193 4.61 3.45 -24.03
CA GLU A 193 6.01 3.94 -23.99
C GLU A 193 6.22 4.94 -22.84
N ARG A 194 7.31 5.73 -22.92
CA ARG A 194 7.68 6.71 -21.90
C ARG A 194 7.34 8.12 -22.40
N ASP A 195 6.74 8.93 -21.55
CA ASP A 195 7.00 10.37 -21.55
C ASP A 195 7.21 10.85 -20.11
N VAL A 196 7.90 11.98 -19.93
CA VAL A 196 8.56 12.31 -18.65
C VAL A 196 7.75 13.28 -17.80
N PHE A 197 7.17 12.78 -16.69
CA PHE A 197 6.91 13.60 -15.51
C PHE A 197 7.06 12.81 -14.20
N SER A 198 7.76 13.39 -13.22
CA SER A 198 8.01 12.79 -11.91
C SER A 198 7.02 13.29 -10.87
N ILE A 199 6.29 12.38 -10.22
CA ILE A 199 5.57 12.62 -8.96
C ILE A 199 5.79 11.41 -8.04
N HIS A 200 6.13 11.66 -6.77
CA HIS A 200 6.10 10.61 -5.75
C HIS A 200 4.66 10.31 -5.35
N ILE A 201 4.30 9.04 -5.19
CA ILE A 201 3.63 8.43 -4.02
C ILE A 201 3.38 6.95 -4.32
N LEU A 202 3.93 6.05 -3.49
CA LEU A 202 3.66 4.62 -3.56
C LEU A 202 2.71 4.24 -2.42
N ASN A 203 1.53 3.71 -2.77
CA ASN A 203 0.52 3.36 -1.77
C ASN A 203 0.82 2.02 -1.09
N SER A 204 0.42 1.94 0.18
CA SER A 204 0.80 0.92 1.15
C SER A 204 0.28 -0.49 0.89
N TYR A 205 -0.49 -0.72 -0.19
CA TYR A 205 -0.94 -2.07 -0.52
C TYR A 205 0.15 -2.95 -1.12
N THR A 206 1.14 -2.31 -1.75
CA THR A 206 2.43 -2.94 -1.98
C THR A 206 2.92 -3.58 -0.68
N HIS A 207 3.02 -2.81 0.42
CA HIS A 207 3.60 -3.30 1.68
C HIS A 207 2.94 -4.54 2.28
N LEU A 208 1.62 -4.73 2.32
CA LEU A 208 1.10 -5.96 2.95
C LEU A 208 1.49 -7.22 2.16
N LEU A 209 1.37 -7.14 0.85
CA LEU A 209 1.78 -8.20 -0.08
C LEU A 209 3.29 -8.39 -0.01
N THR A 210 4.06 -7.30 0.01
CA THR A 210 5.50 -7.36 0.24
C THR A 210 5.82 -7.90 1.64
N ILE A 211 5.01 -7.76 2.69
CA ILE A 211 5.32 -8.33 4.01
C ILE A 211 4.98 -9.82 4.08
N ALA A 212 3.88 -10.28 3.48
CA ALA A 212 3.64 -11.72 3.31
C ALA A 212 4.72 -12.37 2.43
N MET A 213 5.16 -11.67 1.39
CA MET A 213 6.36 -12.02 0.62
C MET A 213 7.62 -11.97 1.48
N LYS A 214 7.85 -10.94 2.31
CA LYS A 214 9.02 -10.81 3.21
C LYS A 214 9.00 -11.86 4.33
N VAL A 215 7.84 -12.40 4.73
CA VAL A 215 7.74 -13.55 5.64
C VAL A 215 8.34 -14.77 4.96
N ILE A 216 7.75 -15.13 3.82
CA ILE A 216 8.12 -16.32 3.06
C ILE A 216 9.53 -16.15 2.47
N ARG A 217 9.96 -14.91 2.26
CA ARG A 217 11.31 -14.52 1.81
C ARG A 217 12.30 -14.36 2.95
N CYS A 218 11.90 -14.10 4.20
CA CYS A 218 12.79 -14.29 5.35
C CYS A 218 13.03 -15.78 5.56
N VAL A 219 12.00 -16.63 5.45
CA VAL A 219 12.16 -18.09 5.37
C VAL A 219 13.11 -18.46 4.21
N LEU A 220 12.87 -18.01 2.97
CA LEU A 220 13.79 -18.24 1.83
C LEU A 220 15.19 -17.64 2.02
N LEU A 221 15.36 -16.51 2.72
CA LEU A 221 16.67 -15.85 2.91
C LEU A 221 17.51 -16.57 3.96
N ILE A 222 16.89 -17.00 5.06
CA ILE A 222 17.50 -17.95 6.00
C ILE A 222 18.03 -19.16 5.21
N LEU A 223 17.24 -19.66 4.26
CA LEU A 223 17.52 -20.92 3.58
C LEU A 223 18.41 -20.76 2.33
N GLY A 224 18.50 -19.56 1.74
CA GLY A 224 19.56 -19.20 0.79
C GLY A 224 20.94 -19.11 1.46
N LEU A 225 20.97 -18.69 2.73
CA LEU A 225 22.17 -18.70 3.57
C LEU A 225 22.54 -20.13 4.04
N ALA A 226 21.62 -21.10 3.96
CA ALA A 226 21.92 -22.53 4.18
C ALA A 226 22.67 -23.19 3.03
N SER A 227 22.41 -22.73 1.80
CA SER A 227 22.95 -23.28 0.56
C SER A 227 24.34 -22.74 0.22
N SER A 228 24.99 -22.00 1.13
CA SER A 228 26.23 -21.26 0.88
C SER A 228 27.35 -21.60 1.85
N SER A 229 28.23 -22.52 1.44
CA SER A 229 29.43 -22.83 2.23
C SER A 229 30.49 -21.74 2.00
N PHE A 230 30.44 -20.68 2.82
CA PHE A 230 31.22 -19.42 2.68
C PHE A 230 30.73 -18.56 1.48
N ALA A 231 30.99 -17.24 1.34
CA ALA A 231 31.81 -16.32 2.13
C ALA A 231 31.01 -15.30 2.96
N HIS A 232 31.63 -14.89 4.06
CA HIS A 232 31.33 -13.75 4.95
C HIS A 232 30.22 -12.76 4.54
N VAL A 233 29.09 -12.82 5.27
CA VAL A 233 28.41 -11.59 5.69
C VAL A 233 29.36 -10.89 6.68
N LYS A 234 29.96 -9.76 6.26
CA LYS A 234 31.19 -9.25 6.90
C LYS A 234 31.05 -8.60 8.29
N ASP A 235 29.82 -8.27 8.72
CA ASP A 235 29.53 -7.61 10.00
C ASP A 235 28.42 -8.30 10.82
N VAL A 236 28.13 -9.58 10.53
CA VAL A 236 27.21 -10.40 11.35
C VAL A 236 28.02 -11.23 12.34
N SER A 237 27.77 -11.03 13.63
CA SER A 237 28.45 -11.77 14.71
C SER A 237 28.21 -13.28 14.62
N SER A 238 29.17 -14.10 15.08
CA SER A 238 29.08 -15.57 15.04
C SER A 238 27.78 -16.10 15.63
N GLN A 239 27.33 -15.51 16.74
CA GLN A 239 26.07 -15.86 17.42
C GLN A 239 24.83 -15.74 16.53
N ALA A 240 24.82 -14.80 15.57
CA ALA A 240 23.69 -14.62 14.65
C ALA A 240 23.72 -15.64 13.50
N ASN A 241 24.90 -16.06 13.03
CA ASN A 241 25.02 -17.19 12.11
C ASN A 241 24.64 -18.51 12.81
N ASP A 242 25.05 -18.71 14.07
CA ASP A 242 24.63 -19.87 14.87
C ASP A 242 23.11 -19.95 15.07
N ILE A 243 22.42 -18.81 15.13
CA ILE A 243 20.94 -18.73 15.19
C ILE A 243 20.34 -19.05 13.82
N LEU A 244 20.95 -18.53 12.75
CA LEU A 244 20.55 -18.76 11.38
C LEU A 244 20.60 -20.25 11.02
N ASP A 245 21.71 -20.93 11.28
CA ASP A 245 21.92 -22.37 11.00
C ASP A 245 20.94 -23.26 11.78
N LYS A 246 20.60 -22.89 13.01
CA LYS A 246 19.55 -23.56 13.79
C LYS A 246 18.17 -23.34 13.19
N THR A 247 17.91 -22.14 12.65
CA THR A 247 16.64 -21.79 12.00
C THR A 247 16.47 -22.51 10.66
N ILE A 248 17.55 -22.61 9.89
CA ILE A 248 17.68 -23.47 8.71
C ILE A 248 17.30 -24.91 9.05
N ALA A 249 17.94 -25.48 10.07
CA ALA A 249 17.72 -26.87 10.48
C ALA A 249 16.28 -27.10 10.98
N ALA A 250 15.75 -26.19 11.79
CA ALA A 250 14.38 -26.25 12.30
C ALA A 250 13.32 -26.17 11.19
N LEU A 251 13.56 -25.35 10.15
CA LEU A 251 12.67 -25.22 8.99
C LEU A 251 12.71 -26.44 8.04
N GLY A 252 13.62 -27.39 8.22
CA GLY A 252 13.72 -28.62 7.42
C GLY A 252 15.09 -28.86 6.78
N GLY A 253 16.04 -27.95 6.97
CA GLY A 253 17.40 -28.05 6.44
C GLY A 253 17.44 -28.18 4.91
N LYS A 254 18.29 -29.08 4.41
CA LYS A 254 18.57 -29.21 2.96
C LYS A 254 17.34 -29.48 2.09
N LYS A 255 16.29 -30.12 2.63
CA LYS A 255 15.02 -30.34 1.92
C LYS A 255 14.34 -29.05 1.46
N TYR A 256 14.61 -27.93 2.12
CA TYR A 256 14.06 -26.65 1.71
C TYR A 256 14.60 -26.18 0.34
N ASN A 257 15.83 -26.54 0.00
CA ASN A 257 16.46 -26.18 -1.27
C ASN A 257 15.82 -26.91 -2.48
N GLU A 258 14.91 -27.86 -2.20
CA GLU A 258 14.11 -28.61 -3.17
C GLU A 258 12.74 -27.94 -3.41
N LEU A 259 12.43 -26.80 -2.76
CA LEU A 259 11.20 -26.02 -3.00
C LEU A 259 11.30 -25.13 -4.24
N GLU A 260 10.60 -25.51 -5.30
CA GLU A 260 10.44 -24.70 -6.51
C GLU A 260 9.12 -23.92 -6.49
N GLN A 261 8.07 -24.45 -5.86
CA GLN A 261 6.74 -23.84 -5.79
C GLN A 261 6.07 -24.16 -4.44
N VAL A 262 5.33 -23.19 -3.90
CA VAL A 262 4.51 -23.38 -2.69
C VAL A 262 3.14 -22.76 -2.92
N VAL A 263 2.08 -23.54 -2.73
CA VAL A 263 0.71 -23.01 -2.70
C VAL A 263 0.15 -23.13 -1.29
N TYR A 264 -0.18 -21.99 -0.72
CA TYR A 264 -0.89 -21.85 0.55
C TYR A 264 -2.38 -21.76 0.27
N GLU A 265 -3.15 -22.76 0.69
CA GLU A 265 -4.61 -22.81 0.55
C GLU A 265 -5.25 -22.47 1.90
N SER A 266 -5.88 -21.28 1.97
CA SER A 266 -6.63 -20.79 3.12
C SER A 266 -8.11 -20.70 2.76
N HIS A 267 -8.90 -21.68 3.20
CA HIS A 267 -10.34 -21.69 3.00
C HIS A 267 -11.07 -20.76 3.97
N ARG A 268 -10.35 -20.14 4.92
CA ARG A 268 -10.86 -19.18 5.91
C ARG A 268 -9.83 -18.08 6.25
N ILE A 269 -10.06 -16.90 5.68
CA ILE A 269 -9.64 -15.63 6.28
C ILE A 269 -10.59 -15.37 7.44
N TYR A 270 -10.08 -15.10 8.65
CA TYR A 270 -10.90 -14.92 9.84
C TYR A 270 -11.44 -13.50 9.90
N ARG A 271 -10.57 -12.48 9.87
CA ARG A 271 -10.95 -11.06 9.81
C ARG A 271 -9.91 -10.25 9.04
N SER A 272 -10.37 -9.15 8.46
CA SER A 272 -9.54 -7.99 8.13
C SER A 272 -10.18 -6.73 8.71
N ARG A 273 -9.37 -5.76 9.15
CA ARG A 273 -9.74 -4.59 9.97
C ARG A 273 -8.81 -3.40 9.72
N SER A 274 -9.25 -2.21 10.13
CA SER A 274 -8.46 -0.96 10.02
C SER A 274 -8.39 -0.18 11.33
N LEU A 275 -7.23 0.41 11.61
CA LEU A 275 -7.02 1.38 12.71
C LEU A 275 -7.66 2.74 12.43
N MET A 276 -7.98 3.03 11.17
CA MET A 276 -8.23 4.38 10.67
C MET A 276 -9.71 4.69 10.39
N GLN A 277 -10.59 3.75 10.77
CA GLN A 277 -12.05 3.73 10.60
C GLN A 277 -12.66 2.84 11.70
N SER A 278 -12.06 2.84 12.90
CA SER A 278 -12.52 2.06 14.07
C SER A 278 -13.39 2.91 14.98
N TYR A 279 -14.18 2.28 15.86
CA TYR A 279 -14.82 3.04 16.94
C TYR A 279 -13.81 3.30 18.07
N ASN A 280 -13.03 2.28 18.43
CA ASN A 280 -11.95 2.37 19.43
C ASN A 280 -10.63 2.91 18.87
N ILE A 281 -9.91 3.63 19.73
CA ILE A 281 -8.65 4.33 19.43
C ILE A 281 -7.40 3.47 19.69
N ASP A 282 -7.50 2.43 20.52
CA ASP A 282 -6.40 1.52 20.86
C ASP A 282 -6.40 0.22 20.04
N ARG A 283 -7.46 -0.04 19.25
CA ARG A 283 -7.75 -1.31 18.60
C ARG A 283 -8.39 -1.11 17.24
N ALA A 284 -7.96 -1.92 16.27
CA ALA A 284 -8.77 -2.18 15.08
C ALA A 284 -9.96 -3.06 15.50
N ASP A 285 -11.18 -2.50 15.52
CA ASP A 285 -12.41 -3.20 15.89
C ASP A 285 -13.37 -3.39 14.72
N VAL A 286 -13.58 -2.34 13.90
CA VAL A 286 -14.32 -2.38 12.64
C VAL A 286 -13.62 -3.29 11.64
N SER A 287 -14.40 -4.22 11.06
CA SER A 287 -13.91 -5.15 10.04
C SER A 287 -14.13 -4.61 8.64
N ALA A 288 -13.09 -4.70 7.80
CA ALA A 288 -13.16 -4.40 6.37
C ALA A 288 -13.89 -5.52 5.62
N ALA A 289 -13.55 -6.77 5.94
CA ALA A 289 -14.13 -7.99 5.39
C ALA A 289 -14.50 -8.96 6.52
N THR A 290 -15.65 -9.62 6.42
CA THR A 290 -16.21 -10.47 7.48
C THR A 290 -15.94 -11.97 7.29
N SER A 291 -15.58 -12.38 6.07
CA SER A 291 -15.20 -13.75 5.73
C SER A 291 -14.54 -13.79 4.36
N GLY A 292 -13.72 -14.80 4.09
CA GLY A 292 -13.19 -15.03 2.75
C GLY A 292 -12.31 -16.28 2.64
N THR A 293 -11.84 -16.55 1.43
CA THR A 293 -10.82 -17.56 1.12
C THR A 293 -9.67 -16.89 0.37
N GLN A 294 -8.44 -17.35 0.57
CA GLN A 294 -7.33 -16.99 -0.29
C GLN A 294 -6.42 -18.18 -0.60
N ASN A 295 -6.03 -18.28 -1.86
CA ASN A 295 -4.92 -19.12 -2.28
C ASN A 295 -3.75 -18.20 -2.61
N ILE A 296 -2.67 -18.31 -1.84
CA ILE A 296 -1.42 -17.61 -2.14
C ILE A 296 -0.47 -18.61 -2.80
N SER A 297 -0.34 -18.50 -4.12
CA SER A 297 0.60 -19.27 -4.91
C SER A 297 1.92 -18.53 -5.00
N PHE A 298 3.02 -19.26 -4.80
CA PHE A 298 4.38 -18.78 -4.99
C PHE A 298 5.12 -19.67 -5.98
N ASN A 299 5.80 -19.05 -6.92
CA ASN A 299 6.87 -19.65 -7.69
C ASN A 299 8.21 -19.13 -7.15
N LEU A 300 9.07 -20.06 -6.74
CA LEU A 300 10.28 -19.85 -5.95
C LEU A 300 11.55 -20.34 -6.66
N GLY A 301 11.42 -21.22 -7.66
CA GLY A 301 12.55 -21.83 -8.39
C GLY A 301 13.42 -20.88 -9.23
N MET A 302 13.19 -19.57 -9.16
CA MET A 302 13.94 -18.55 -9.91
C MET A 302 14.40 -17.43 -8.97
N TRP A 303 15.43 -17.73 -8.17
CA TRP A 303 15.88 -17.00 -6.97
C TRP A 303 16.18 -15.49 -7.09
N SER A 304 16.23 -14.88 -8.28
CA SER A 304 16.24 -13.41 -8.42
C SER A 304 14.87 -12.76 -8.46
N PHE A 305 13.78 -13.52 -8.55
CA PHE A 305 12.44 -12.96 -8.63
C PHE A 305 11.40 -13.77 -7.87
N LEU A 306 10.52 -13.05 -7.18
CA LEU A 306 9.40 -13.65 -6.47
C LEU A 306 8.15 -13.42 -7.30
N GLN A 307 7.68 -14.49 -7.94
CA GLN A 307 6.37 -14.54 -8.57
C GLN A 307 5.36 -15.02 -7.53
N MET A 308 4.48 -14.11 -7.10
CA MET A 308 3.36 -14.42 -6.23
C MET A 308 2.05 -14.18 -6.97
N ARG A 309 1.05 -15.00 -6.70
CA ARG A 309 -0.33 -14.77 -7.08
C ARG A 309 -1.22 -14.97 -5.86
N VAL A 310 -2.05 -13.97 -5.60
CA VAL A 310 -3.13 -14.01 -4.61
C VAL A 310 -4.44 -14.14 -5.36
N ASP A 311 -5.04 -15.33 -5.33
CA ASP A 311 -6.45 -15.52 -5.68
C ASP A 311 -7.26 -15.39 -4.40
N ARG A 312 -8.14 -14.39 -4.31
CA ARG A 312 -8.85 -14.05 -3.09
C ARG A 312 -10.32 -13.76 -3.35
N HIS A 313 -11.15 -14.43 -2.57
CA HIS A 313 -12.59 -14.23 -2.48
C HIS A 313 -12.87 -13.66 -1.10
N VAL A 314 -13.45 -12.46 -1.03
CA VAL A 314 -13.79 -11.81 0.25
C VAL A 314 -15.19 -11.21 0.23
N GLN A 315 -15.92 -11.42 1.31
CA GLN A 315 -17.18 -10.73 1.59
C GLN A 315 -16.85 -9.41 2.33
N PRO A 316 -17.14 -8.24 1.74
CA PRO A 316 -17.06 -6.97 2.45
C PRO A 316 -17.98 -6.94 3.67
N SER A 317 -17.58 -6.19 4.70
CA SER A 317 -18.43 -5.86 5.83
C SER A 317 -19.64 -5.02 5.42
N HIS A 318 -20.71 -5.10 6.21
CA HIS A 318 -21.89 -4.23 6.10
C HIS A 318 -21.55 -2.74 6.23
N SER A 319 -20.40 -2.40 6.82
CA SER A 319 -19.79 -1.06 6.84
C SER A 319 -19.66 -0.41 5.45
N TRP A 320 -19.68 -1.19 4.37
CA TRP A 320 -19.57 -0.72 2.99
C TRP A 320 -20.91 -0.57 2.26
N GLY A 321 -22.04 -0.70 2.95
CA GLY A 321 -23.38 -0.71 2.33
C GLY A 321 -23.72 0.57 1.55
N TRP A 322 -23.12 1.70 1.93
CA TRP A 322 -23.21 2.98 1.21
C TRP A 322 -22.47 2.95 -0.14
N ALA A 323 -21.34 2.24 -0.23
CA ALA A 323 -20.52 2.13 -1.43
C ALA A 323 -21.09 1.11 -2.44
N SER A 324 -21.84 0.11 -1.95
CA SER A 324 -22.66 -0.75 -2.80
C SER A 324 -23.89 -1.27 -2.04
N PRO A 325 -25.12 -0.85 -2.39
CA PRO A 325 -26.34 -1.28 -1.70
C PRO A 325 -26.67 -2.77 -1.94
N LEU A 326 -26.01 -3.40 -2.92
CA LEU A 326 -25.95 -4.85 -3.06
C LEU A 326 -24.53 -5.31 -2.75
N LEU A 327 -24.18 -5.32 -1.45
CA LEU A 327 -22.95 -5.92 -0.98
C LEU A 327 -22.89 -7.39 -1.40
N GLN A 328 -21.81 -7.72 -2.08
CA GLN A 328 -21.57 -9.01 -2.72
C GLN A 328 -20.09 -9.37 -2.53
N PRO A 329 -19.73 -10.66 -2.60
CA PRO A 329 -18.34 -11.05 -2.60
C PRO A 329 -17.55 -10.40 -3.75
N MET A 330 -16.32 -10.01 -3.43
CA MET A 330 -15.32 -9.60 -4.40
C MET A 330 -14.38 -10.77 -4.63
N ASP A 331 -14.30 -11.20 -5.88
CA ASP A 331 -13.35 -12.19 -6.37
C ASP A 331 -12.26 -11.44 -7.15
N PHE A 332 -11.00 -11.59 -6.75
CA PHE A 332 -9.88 -11.02 -7.48
C PHE A 332 -8.66 -11.95 -7.56
N SER A 333 -7.92 -11.81 -8.66
CA SER A 333 -6.64 -12.47 -8.89
C SER A 333 -5.58 -11.39 -9.08
N LEU A 334 -4.73 -11.20 -8.07
CA LEU A 334 -3.60 -10.26 -8.09
C LEU A 334 -2.30 -11.01 -8.32
N ILE A 335 -1.56 -10.64 -9.37
CA ILE A 335 -0.17 -11.09 -9.56
C ILE A 335 0.78 -10.00 -9.05
N VAL A 336 1.74 -10.40 -8.23
CA VAL A 336 2.87 -9.57 -7.83
C VAL A 336 4.15 -10.17 -8.40
N PHE A 337 4.92 -9.34 -9.10
CA PHE A 337 6.22 -9.69 -9.63
C PHE A 337 7.30 -8.80 -9.03
N GLU A 338 7.78 -9.19 -7.85
CA GLU A 338 9.01 -8.63 -7.29
C GLU A 338 10.21 -9.21 -8.05
N ALA A 339 11.29 -8.45 -8.22
CA ALA A 339 12.59 -9.07 -8.40
C ALA A 339 13.60 -8.37 -7.49
N LEU A 340 14.78 -8.98 -7.40
CA LEU A 340 15.54 -8.96 -6.18
C LEU A 340 16.94 -8.44 -6.45
N GLY A 341 17.10 -7.15 -6.18
CA GLY A 341 18.41 -6.54 -6.03
C GLY A 341 18.78 -5.67 -7.21
N ALA A 342 19.54 -6.22 -8.16
CA ALA A 342 19.82 -5.56 -9.43
C ALA A 342 18.54 -5.32 -10.26
N ASP A 343 17.41 -5.84 -9.77
CA ASP A 343 16.08 -5.72 -10.31
C ASP A 343 15.07 -5.23 -9.25
N VAL A 344 15.10 -3.95 -8.85
CA VAL A 344 13.97 -3.31 -8.14
C VAL A 344 12.90 -2.63 -9.04
N ASP A 345 13.24 -1.63 -9.85
CA ASP A 345 12.31 -0.65 -10.48
C ASP A 345 11.10 -1.12 -11.33
N ASN A 346 11.26 -1.85 -12.46
CA ASN A 346 10.15 -2.51 -13.19
C ASN A 346 9.43 -3.63 -12.36
N GLY A 347 9.34 -3.50 -11.03
CA GLY A 347 8.48 -4.32 -10.18
C GLY A 347 7.02 -3.93 -10.38
N TYR A 348 6.12 -4.91 -10.47
CA TYR A 348 4.70 -4.65 -10.67
C TYR A 348 3.79 -5.50 -9.79
N ALA A 349 2.61 -4.97 -9.49
CA ALA A 349 1.50 -5.67 -8.87
C ALA A 349 0.22 -5.32 -9.64
N CYS A 350 -0.33 -6.29 -10.38
CA CYS A 350 -1.42 -6.06 -11.32
C CYS A 350 -2.52 -7.10 -11.14
N PHE A 351 -3.77 -6.64 -11.04
CA PHE A 351 -4.93 -7.52 -11.07
C PHE A 351 -5.11 -8.06 -12.49
N ILE A 352 -5.41 -9.36 -12.61
CA ILE A 352 -5.71 -10.04 -13.88
C ILE A 352 -7.14 -10.61 -13.91
N SER A 353 -7.86 -10.50 -12.80
CA SER A 353 -9.29 -10.75 -12.70
C SER A 353 -9.84 -9.96 -11.51
N GLY A 354 -11.02 -9.36 -11.66
CA GLY A 354 -11.64 -8.50 -10.64
C GLY A 354 -10.77 -7.33 -10.21
N ASN A 355 -11.08 -6.80 -9.02
CA ASN A 355 -10.36 -5.74 -8.30
C ASN A 355 -10.67 -5.83 -6.80
N ASN A 356 -10.10 -4.94 -5.97
CA ASN A 356 -10.42 -4.80 -4.55
C ASN A 356 -10.80 -3.36 -4.14
N GLU A 357 -11.52 -2.64 -5.00
CA GLU A 357 -12.04 -1.31 -4.76
C GLU A 357 -13.58 -1.39 -4.74
N VAL A 358 -14.24 -1.24 -3.58
CA VAL A 358 -15.71 -1.47 -3.45
C VAL A 358 -16.53 -0.65 -4.45
N VAL A 359 -16.06 0.56 -4.73
CA VAL A 359 -16.70 1.52 -5.65
C VAL A 359 -16.51 1.17 -7.13
N MET A 360 -15.63 0.22 -7.47
CA MET A 360 -15.40 -0.24 -8.83
C MET A 360 -16.32 -1.44 -9.17
N PRO A 361 -16.96 -1.47 -10.35
CA PRO A 361 -17.72 -2.64 -10.78
C PRO A 361 -16.83 -3.89 -10.81
N ARG A 362 -17.33 -5.03 -10.30
CA ARG A 362 -16.53 -6.27 -10.13
C ARG A 362 -15.96 -6.88 -11.42
N ASN A 363 -16.44 -6.44 -12.59
CA ASN A 363 -15.91 -6.83 -13.91
C ASN A 363 -14.88 -5.83 -14.48
N VAL A 364 -14.60 -4.73 -13.77
CA VAL A 364 -13.48 -3.82 -14.01
C VAL A 364 -12.26 -4.36 -13.27
N THR A 365 -11.10 -4.26 -13.89
CA THR A 365 -9.81 -4.61 -13.30
C THR A 365 -8.97 -3.34 -13.25
N SER A 366 -8.84 -2.75 -12.06
CA SER A 366 -7.88 -1.68 -11.80
C SER A 366 -6.46 -2.26 -11.73
N GLY A 367 -5.43 -1.43 -11.86
CA GLY A 367 -4.05 -1.89 -11.87
C GLY A 367 -3.06 -0.80 -11.50
N TYR A 368 -2.00 -1.19 -10.80
CA TYR A 368 -0.93 -0.31 -10.36
C TYR A 368 0.36 -0.67 -11.10
N VAL A 369 1.09 0.35 -11.59
CA VAL A 369 2.18 0.17 -12.58
C VAL A 369 3.57 0.27 -11.94
N GLU A 370 3.66 0.61 -10.65
CA GLU A 370 4.94 0.78 -9.95
C GLU A 370 4.94 0.08 -8.59
N LEU A 371 6.04 -0.63 -8.28
CA LEU A 371 6.31 -1.24 -6.98
C LEU A 371 7.82 -1.20 -6.72
N ARG A 372 8.27 -0.27 -5.87
CA ARG A 372 9.69 -0.13 -5.48
C ARG A 372 9.88 -0.37 -3.98
N ASP A 373 10.85 -1.23 -3.64
CA ASP A 373 11.47 -1.31 -2.32
C ASP A 373 12.97 -1.58 -2.53
N SER A 374 13.79 -0.52 -2.48
CA SER A 374 15.22 -0.58 -2.78
C SER A 374 16.09 -0.90 -1.54
N LYS A 375 15.48 -0.90 -0.35
CA LYS A 375 16.08 -1.27 0.93
C LYS A 375 15.02 -1.93 1.80
N LEU A 376 14.95 -3.25 1.66
CA LEU A 376 14.09 -4.13 2.42
C LEU A 376 14.53 -4.10 3.90
N ASP A 377 14.05 -3.12 4.65
CA ASP A 377 14.28 -2.92 6.08
C ASP A 377 13.42 -3.92 6.88
N ILE A 378 13.78 -5.20 6.77
CA ILE A 378 13.12 -6.33 7.42
C ILE A 378 13.91 -6.73 8.67
N LEU A 379 13.24 -6.77 9.82
CA LEU A 379 13.74 -7.46 11.00
C LEU A 379 13.02 -8.80 11.16
N LEU A 380 13.79 -9.88 11.24
CA LEU A 380 13.29 -11.19 11.62
C LEU A 380 13.50 -11.42 13.12
N ILE A 381 12.46 -11.88 13.81
CA ILE A 381 12.51 -12.29 15.21
C ILE A 381 12.21 -13.79 15.26
N ILE A 382 13.14 -14.55 15.86
CA ILE A 382 13.13 -16.01 15.89
C ILE A 382 12.81 -16.48 17.32
N ASN A 383 11.98 -17.51 17.45
CA ASN A 383 11.69 -18.15 18.73
C ASN A 383 12.93 -18.94 19.19
N PRO A 384 13.48 -18.69 20.40
CA PRO A 384 14.74 -19.28 20.83
C PRO A 384 14.66 -20.79 21.13
N ASP A 385 13.49 -21.30 21.52
CA ASP A 385 13.30 -22.69 21.95
C ASP A 385 13.09 -23.63 20.75
N THR A 386 12.31 -23.20 19.76
CA THR A 386 12.05 -23.96 18.53
C THR A 386 13.04 -23.65 17.42
N SER A 387 13.77 -22.53 17.53
CA SER A 387 14.53 -21.92 16.43
C SER A 387 13.69 -21.64 15.18
N LEU A 388 12.36 -21.49 15.27
CA LEU A 388 11.51 -21.13 14.14
C LEU A 388 11.25 -19.62 14.09
N PRO A 389 11.06 -19.01 12.89
CA PRO A 389 10.62 -17.63 12.78
C PRO A 389 9.32 -17.37 13.54
N TYR A 390 9.21 -16.20 14.18
CA TYR A 390 8.06 -15.86 15.03
C TYR A 390 7.42 -14.51 14.64
N ILE A 391 8.23 -13.49 14.33
CA ILE A 391 7.74 -12.22 13.80
C ILE A 391 8.61 -11.79 12.62
N VAL A 392 7.97 -11.31 11.55
CA VAL A 392 8.61 -10.61 10.44
C VAL A 392 8.14 -9.17 10.45
N ARG A 393 9.06 -8.24 10.68
CA ARG A 393 8.80 -6.83 10.94
C ARG A 393 9.37 -5.96 9.82
N THR A 394 8.64 -4.94 9.39
CA THR A 394 9.15 -3.86 8.52
C THR A 394 8.88 -2.49 9.09
N THR A 395 9.65 -1.49 8.71
CA THR A 395 9.31 -0.08 8.95
C THR A 395 8.39 0.46 7.85
N GLU A 396 7.43 1.32 8.22
CA GLU A 396 6.63 2.13 7.27
C GLU A 396 6.45 3.55 7.83
N ASN A 397 6.31 4.56 6.96
CA ASN A 397 6.04 5.94 7.36
C ASN A 397 4.54 6.22 7.25
N HIS A 398 3.78 5.81 8.27
CA HIS A 398 2.33 5.92 8.29
C HIS A 398 1.88 7.40 8.30
N PRO A 399 0.87 7.82 7.52
CA PRO A 399 0.48 9.24 7.37
C PRO A 399 0.23 10.01 8.67
N ILE A 400 -0.18 9.32 9.74
CA ILE A 400 -0.43 9.93 11.06
C ILE A 400 0.68 9.62 12.07
N TYR A 401 1.27 8.42 12.07
CA TYR A 401 2.22 8.01 13.11
C TYR A 401 3.69 8.28 12.76
N GLY A 402 3.96 8.73 11.53
CA GLY A 402 5.29 8.73 10.95
C GLY A 402 5.88 7.31 10.91
N ASN A 403 7.19 7.20 11.10
CA ASN A 403 7.89 5.91 11.15
C ASN A 403 7.40 5.00 12.29
N CYS A 404 6.60 3.98 11.94
CA CYS A 404 6.15 2.88 12.80
C CYS A 404 6.63 1.52 12.26
N THR A 405 6.25 0.42 12.91
CA THR A 405 6.62 -0.95 12.50
C THR A 405 5.42 -1.84 12.26
N LYS A 406 5.44 -2.58 11.16
CA LYS A 406 4.38 -3.49 10.72
C LYS A 406 4.90 -4.93 10.75
N ASP A 407 4.22 -5.75 11.53
CA ASP A 407 4.65 -7.08 11.93
C ASP A 407 3.70 -8.13 11.35
N ILE A 408 4.22 -9.27 10.90
CA ILE A 408 3.43 -10.50 10.76
C ILE A 408 3.95 -11.53 11.75
N TYR A 409 3.06 -11.96 12.65
CA TYR A 409 3.27 -13.04 13.61
C TYR A 409 3.01 -14.39 12.96
N LEU A 410 3.86 -15.37 13.27
CA LEU A 410 3.91 -16.68 12.64
C LEU A 410 3.78 -17.77 13.70
N SER A 411 2.83 -18.68 13.53
CA SER A 411 2.55 -19.73 14.51
C SER A 411 1.90 -20.96 13.87
N ASP A 412 1.64 -21.99 14.70
CA ASP A 412 1.07 -23.27 14.27
C ASP A 412 1.89 -23.91 13.13
N TYR A 413 3.20 -24.02 13.33
CA TYR A 413 4.12 -24.63 12.36
C TYR A 413 3.84 -26.14 12.22
N LYS A 414 3.71 -26.61 10.97
CA LYS A 414 3.51 -28.02 10.65
C LYS A 414 4.48 -28.48 9.57
N SER A 415 4.88 -29.75 9.65
CA SER A 415 5.78 -30.35 8.67
C SER A 415 5.02 -30.87 7.45
N VAL A 416 5.42 -30.43 6.27
CA VAL A 416 4.98 -30.96 4.98
C VAL A 416 6.21 -31.48 4.26
N GLU A 417 6.22 -32.78 3.98
CA GLU A 417 7.32 -33.54 3.35
C GLU A 417 8.71 -33.42 4.04
N GLY A 418 8.77 -32.82 5.23
CA GLY A 418 10.00 -32.58 6.02
C GLY A 418 10.39 -31.11 6.17
N VAL A 419 9.67 -30.19 5.53
CA VAL A 419 9.83 -28.73 5.69
C VAL A 419 8.75 -28.20 6.65
N GLN A 420 9.09 -27.27 7.53
CA GLN A 420 8.12 -26.62 8.42
C GLN A 420 7.54 -25.34 7.79
N PHE A 421 6.21 -25.25 7.72
CA PHE A 421 5.51 -24.04 7.29
C PHE A 421 4.61 -23.52 8.43
N PRO A 422 4.50 -22.19 8.66
CA PRO A 422 3.52 -21.65 9.57
C PRO A 422 2.12 -21.87 8.97
N HIS A 423 1.17 -22.33 9.78
CA HIS A 423 -0.24 -22.38 9.37
C HIS A 423 -1.06 -21.20 9.89
N SER A 424 -0.59 -20.43 10.86
CA SER A 424 -1.31 -19.27 11.39
C SER A 424 -0.50 -17.98 11.19
N PHE A 425 -1.13 -17.00 10.52
CA PHE A 425 -0.56 -15.69 10.20
C PHE A 425 -1.43 -14.59 10.82
N GLN A 426 -0.81 -13.60 11.46
CA GLN A 426 -1.51 -12.41 11.97
C GLN A 426 -0.70 -11.13 11.69
N THR A 427 -1.27 -10.19 10.94
CA THR A 427 -0.66 -8.86 10.72
C THR A 427 -1.00 -7.91 11.86
N VAL A 428 -0.01 -7.20 12.40
CA VAL A 428 -0.13 -6.22 13.48
C VAL A 428 0.64 -4.94 13.11
N ASN A 429 0.16 -3.77 13.51
CA ASN A 429 0.93 -2.51 13.41
C ASN A 429 1.29 -2.00 14.81
N ASP A 430 2.59 -1.90 15.10
CA ASP A 430 3.21 -1.43 16.33
C ASP A 430 3.69 0.02 16.12
N ALA A 431 2.79 0.97 16.41
CA ALA A 431 3.12 2.38 16.55
C ALA A 431 3.74 2.65 17.92
N LYS A 432 5.03 2.32 18.07
CA LYS A 432 5.90 2.61 19.24
C LYS A 432 5.26 2.22 20.58
N LYS A 433 4.95 0.92 20.74
CA LYS A 433 4.71 0.21 22.02
C LYS A 433 3.39 0.51 22.76
N ARG A 434 2.33 1.00 22.10
CA ARG A 434 0.98 1.10 22.73
C ARG A 434 -0.23 0.63 21.90
N ILE A 435 -0.05 0.24 20.64
CA ILE A 435 -1.05 -0.52 19.89
C ILE A 435 -0.46 -1.87 19.50
N SER A 436 -1.26 -2.92 19.64
CA SER A 436 -0.97 -4.27 19.13
C SER A 436 -2.25 -4.87 18.56
N ALA A 437 -2.87 -4.11 17.64
CA ALA A 437 -4.09 -4.51 16.97
C ALA A 437 -3.77 -5.48 15.82
N VAL A 438 -4.42 -6.65 15.82
CA VAL A 438 -4.43 -7.54 14.66
C VAL A 438 -5.30 -6.93 13.58
N LEU A 439 -4.67 -6.58 12.46
CA LEU A 439 -5.28 -5.94 11.29
C LEU A 439 -5.82 -6.97 10.29
N GLU A 440 -5.19 -8.15 10.22
CA GLU A 440 -5.67 -9.28 9.44
C GLU A 440 -5.20 -10.60 10.06
N ASP A 441 -6.06 -11.60 10.11
CA ASP A 441 -5.71 -12.97 10.50
C ASP A 441 -6.28 -14.04 9.56
N PHE A 442 -5.44 -15.02 9.20
CA PHE A 442 -5.82 -16.18 8.38
C PHE A 442 -5.10 -17.46 8.82
N VAL A 443 -5.76 -18.59 8.62
CA VAL A 443 -5.16 -19.92 8.81
C VAL A 443 -5.06 -20.63 7.46
N ILE A 444 -3.94 -21.29 7.25
CA ILE A 444 -3.68 -22.19 6.14
C ILE A 444 -4.32 -23.54 6.47
N ASP A 445 -5.35 -23.92 5.71
CA ASP A 445 -5.94 -25.26 5.82
C ASP A 445 -5.01 -26.30 5.18
N LYS A 446 -4.24 -25.92 4.14
CA LYS A 446 -3.31 -26.81 3.44
C LYS A 446 -2.13 -26.07 2.77
N VAL A 447 -0.94 -26.67 2.84
CA VAL A 447 0.22 -26.30 2.00
C VAL A 447 0.43 -27.38 0.94
N LYS A 448 0.78 -26.97 -0.29
CA LYS A 448 1.28 -27.86 -1.35
C LYS A 448 2.70 -27.44 -1.72
N ILE A 449 3.66 -28.36 -1.57
CA ILE A 449 5.01 -28.25 -2.14
C ILE A 449 4.95 -28.71 -3.61
N ASN A 450 5.67 -28.01 -4.49
CA ASN A 450 5.93 -28.37 -5.89
C ASN A 450 4.71 -28.95 -6.66
N PRO A 451 3.50 -28.34 -6.60
CA PRO A 451 2.31 -28.91 -7.20
C PRO A 451 2.27 -28.91 -8.74
N GLY A 452 3.33 -28.44 -9.41
CA GLY A 452 3.41 -28.37 -10.88
C GLY A 452 2.49 -27.30 -11.47
N ILE A 453 2.24 -26.20 -10.74
CA ILE A 453 1.43 -25.09 -11.27
C ILE A 453 2.16 -24.42 -12.43
N SER A 454 1.41 -24.06 -13.48
CA SER A 454 1.99 -23.46 -14.68
C SER A 454 2.55 -22.06 -14.40
N MET A 455 3.72 -21.76 -14.98
CA MET A 455 4.30 -20.40 -15.00
C MET A 455 3.33 -19.36 -15.60
N LEU A 456 2.44 -19.78 -16.51
CA LEU A 456 1.40 -18.93 -17.12
C LEU A 456 0.37 -18.43 -16.10
N LEU A 457 0.23 -19.11 -14.94
CA LEU A 457 -0.63 -18.67 -13.84
C LEU A 457 -0.17 -17.32 -13.27
N PHE A 458 1.11 -16.98 -13.43
CA PHE A 458 1.76 -15.75 -12.95
C PHE A 458 2.04 -14.71 -14.06
N GLN A 459 1.36 -14.80 -15.22
CA GLN A 459 1.54 -13.86 -16.33
C GLN A 459 0.31 -12.97 -16.56
N PRO A 460 0.50 -11.69 -16.97
CA PRO A 460 -0.56 -10.86 -17.53
C PRO A 460 -0.94 -11.29 -18.96
N PHE A 461 -2.13 -10.90 -19.43
CA PHE A 461 -2.63 -11.26 -20.76
C PHE A 461 -1.97 -10.46 -21.91
N PRO A 462 -1.84 -11.05 -23.12
CA PRO A 462 -1.28 -10.36 -24.29
C PRO A 462 -2.31 -9.47 -25.02
N ALA A 463 -1.86 -8.34 -25.56
CA ALA A 463 -2.70 -7.34 -26.22
C ALA A 463 -3.12 -7.69 -27.66
N THR A 464 -4.25 -7.14 -28.10
CA THR A 464 -4.71 -7.22 -29.49
C THR A 464 -4.99 -5.83 -30.09
N LYS A 465 -4.33 -5.58 -31.22
CA LYS A 465 -4.37 -4.37 -32.10
C LYS A 465 -3.60 -3.12 -31.63
N PRO A 466 -3.12 -2.27 -32.58
CA PRO A 466 -2.25 -1.13 -32.27
C PRO A 466 -2.96 0.23 -32.33
N GLU A 467 -4.20 0.29 -32.78
CA GLU A 467 -4.92 1.54 -33.13
C GLU A 467 -5.82 2.08 -32.00
N ASP A 468 -6.02 1.28 -30.94
CA ASP A 468 -6.77 1.63 -29.71
C ASP A 468 -5.84 1.90 -28.49
N ARG A 469 -4.55 2.14 -28.73
CA ARG A 469 -3.48 2.17 -27.70
C ARG A 469 -3.53 3.33 -26.69
N ASP A 470 -4.49 4.25 -26.79
CA ASP A 470 -4.55 5.49 -25.99
C ASP A 470 -5.80 5.62 -25.11
N ILE A 471 -6.12 4.54 -24.40
CA ILE A 471 -7.06 4.63 -23.28
C ILE A 471 -6.30 4.30 -22.00
N HIS A 472 -5.31 5.15 -21.71
CA HIS A 472 -5.18 5.64 -20.35
C HIS A 472 -6.58 6.06 -19.87
N PRO A 473 -6.97 5.85 -18.59
CA PRO A 473 -7.96 6.76 -18.02
C PRO A 473 -7.40 8.16 -18.25
N GLU A 474 -8.14 9.05 -18.93
CA GLU A 474 -7.70 10.44 -19.04
C GLU A 474 -7.39 10.91 -17.63
N GLU A 475 -6.17 11.40 -17.39
CA GLU A 475 -5.88 12.08 -16.13
C GLU A 475 -6.98 13.13 -15.96
N ASN A 476 -7.83 12.90 -14.97
CA ASN A 476 -8.70 13.95 -14.51
C ASN A 476 -7.75 14.88 -13.75
N PRO A 477 -7.44 16.10 -14.23
CA PRO A 477 -6.52 16.99 -13.52
C PRO A 477 -7.06 17.35 -12.13
N ASP A 478 -8.38 17.17 -11.93
CA ASP A 478 -9.07 17.22 -10.67
C ASP A 478 -8.93 15.95 -9.81
N VAL A 479 -8.11 14.94 -10.11
CA VAL A 479 -7.90 13.75 -9.26
C VAL A 479 -6.41 13.39 -9.31
N PRO A 480 -5.70 13.32 -8.17
CA PRO A 480 -4.28 13.04 -8.20
C PRO A 480 -4.08 11.56 -8.53
N LEU A 481 -2.99 11.24 -9.24
CA LEU A 481 -2.65 9.85 -9.61
C LEU A 481 -2.80 8.95 -8.37
N GLY A 482 -3.71 7.96 -8.49
CA GLY A 482 -4.56 7.56 -7.37
C GLY A 482 -3.85 7.30 -6.05
N LEU A 483 -4.07 8.17 -5.06
CA LEU A 483 -3.81 7.87 -3.66
C LEU A 483 -4.87 6.87 -3.16
N VAL A 484 -4.65 5.60 -3.49
CA VAL A 484 -5.43 4.46 -3.02
C VAL A 484 -5.05 4.22 -1.57
N THR A 485 -5.91 4.69 -0.67
CA THR A 485 -5.47 5.08 0.67
C THR A 485 -5.16 3.93 1.61
N ASP A 486 -4.26 4.18 2.58
CA ASP A 486 -3.77 3.15 3.49
C ASP A 486 -4.83 2.72 4.51
N TYR A 487 -5.54 1.64 4.18
CA TYR A 487 -6.37 0.87 5.11
C TYR A 487 -5.55 -0.21 5.86
N SER A 488 -4.23 -0.21 5.69
CA SER A 488 -3.18 -1.01 6.36
C SER A 488 -3.22 -2.54 6.24
N SER A 489 -4.32 -3.18 5.83
CA SER A 489 -4.40 -4.63 5.59
C SER A 489 -5.37 -5.10 4.49
N SER A 490 -6.33 -4.28 4.05
CA SER A 490 -7.19 -4.61 2.90
C SER A 490 -7.67 -3.34 2.24
N LEU A 491 -7.28 -3.09 0.98
CA LEU A 491 -7.92 -2.00 0.22
C LEU A 491 -9.41 -2.28 0.16
N LEU A 492 -10.14 -1.29 0.61
CA LEU A 492 -11.48 -0.89 0.25
C LEU A 492 -11.44 0.62 0.49
N GLY A 493 -11.39 1.43 -0.57
CA GLY A 493 -11.09 2.85 -0.43
C GLY A 493 -11.34 3.65 -1.70
N SER A 494 -11.74 4.90 -1.52
CA SER A 494 -12.15 5.81 -2.61
C SER A 494 -10.99 6.64 -3.14
N ALA A 495 -10.99 6.93 -4.44
CA ALA A 495 -10.12 7.95 -5.02
C ALA A 495 -10.64 9.35 -4.61
N VAL A 496 -9.78 10.16 -3.98
CA VAL A 496 -10.12 11.50 -3.51
C VAL A 496 -9.73 12.55 -4.55
N LYS A 497 -10.64 13.48 -4.88
CA LYS A 497 -10.44 14.59 -5.83
C LYS A 497 -9.20 15.41 -5.45
N ASN A 498 -8.40 15.90 -6.41
CA ASN A 498 -7.39 16.93 -6.18
C ASN A 498 -8.02 18.30 -6.40
N VAL A 499 -7.76 19.24 -5.51
CA VAL A 499 -8.40 20.55 -5.55
C VAL A 499 -7.33 21.64 -5.53
N SER A 500 -7.32 22.44 -6.60
CA SER A 500 -6.39 23.55 -6.76
C SER A 500 -6.79 24.75 -5.91
N LEU A 501 -5.81 25.61 -5.59
CA LEU A 501 -6.00 26.82 -4.79
C LEU A 501 -6.97 27.85 -5.41
N GLY A 502 -7.29 27.70 -6.71
CA GLY A 502 -8.31 28.51 -7.40
C GLY A 502 -9.71 27.87 -7.45
N ALA A 503 -9.84 26.59 -7.07
CA ALA A 503 -11.11 25.86 -7.04
C ALA A 503 -11.78 25.85 -5.66
N LEU A 504 -11.00 26.06 -4.59
CA LEU A 504 -11.52 26.26 -3.23
C LEU A 504 -12.47 27.46 -3.19
N LYS A 505 -13.69 27.24 -2.69
CA LYS A 505 -14.69 28.28 -2.42
C LYS A 505 -14.79 28.48 -0.91
N SER A 506 -15.27 29.62 -0.45
CA SER A 506 -15.62 29.81 0.96
C SER A 506 -17.02 30.43 1.08
N SER A 507 -17.71 30.10 2.16
CA SER A 507 -18.92 30.76 2.60
C SER A 507 -18.73 31.20 4.05
N THR A 508 -19.10 32.44 4.37
CA THR A 508 -18.83 33.07 5.66
C THR A 508 -20.14 33.69 6.15
N PRO A 509 -20.64 33.37 7.37
CA PRO A 509 -21.88 33.94 7.88
C PRO A 509 -21.81 35.47 8.00
N VAL A 510 -22.91 36.15 7.68
CA VAL A 510 -22.97 37.62 7.70
C VAL A 510 -22.82 38.19 9.12
N SER A 511 -23.38 37.49 10.10
CA SER A 511 -23.27 37.81 11.53
C SER A 511 -21.91 37.48 12.13
N LEU A 512 -21.19 36.49 11.58
CA LEU A 512 -19.93 36.01 12.13
C LEU A 512 -18.82 35.88 11.07
N PRO A 513 -18.32 37.01 10.53
CA PRO A 513 -17.40 37.04 9.39
C PRO A 513 -15.99 36.47 9.68
N GLN A 514 -15.75 35.91 10.86
CA GLN A 514 -14.54 35.17 11.25
C GLN A 514 -14.65 33.66 10.99
N VAL A 515 -15.84 33.13 10.70
CA VAL A 515 -16.08 31.69 10.49
C VAL A 515 -16.19 31.41 9.00
N HIS A 516 -15.12 30.87 8.41
CA HIS A 516 -15.08 30.55 6.98
C HIS A 516 -15.35 29.05 6.78
N TRP A 517 -16.51 28.69 6.21
CA TRP A 517 -16.80 27.34 5.74
C TRP A 517 -16.14 27.17 4.37
N LEU A 518 -14.96 26.56 4.38
CA LEU A 518 -14.11 26.32 3.22
C LEU A 518 -14.62 25.09 2.49
N ILE A 519 -15.22 25.29 1.32
CA ILE A 519 -15.74 24.24 0.45
C ILE A 519 -14.58 23.73 -0.41
N ILE A 520 -14.19 22.48 -0.16
CA ILE A 520 -13.10 21.82 -0.87
C ILE A 520 -13.66 21.05 -2.07
N ASP A 521 -14.68 20.23 -1.84
CA ASP A 521 -15.42 19.53 -2.89
C ASP A 521 -16.92 19.73 -2.70
N ASP A 522 -17.59 20.12 -3.79
CA ASP A 522 -19.05 20.21 -3.92
C ASP A 522 -19.55 19.55 -5.22
N SER A 523 -18.74 18.66 -5.81
CA SER A 523 -19.10 17.92 -7.03
C SER A 523 -20.09 16.76 -6.78
N HIS A 524 -20.34 16.42 -5.51
CA HIS A 524 -21.39 15.51 -5.06
C HIS A 524 -21.91 15.92 -3.67
N GLU A 525 -23.04 15.35 -3.25
CA GLU A 525 -23.75 15.70 -2.02
C GLU A 525 -22.87 15.54 -0.76
N LEU A 526 -22.17 14.40 -0.65
CA LEU A 526 -21.18 14.12 0.39
C LEU A 526 -19.80 14.80 0.14
N GLY A 527 -19.71 15.84 -0.70
CA GLY A 527 -18.45 16.57 -0.92
C GLY A 527 -17.93 17.22 0.37
N TYR A 528 -16.61 17.42 0.48
CA TYR A 528 -15.93 17.77 1.73
C TYR A 528 -15.79 19.28 1.97
N LYS A 529 -16.00 19.72 3.22
CA LYS A 529 -15.83 21.10 3.69
C LYS A 529 -15.06 21.16 5.01
N GLN A 530 -14.46 22.30 5.34
CA GLN A 530 -13.80 22.55 6.64
C GLN A 530 -14.29 23.87 7.25
N MET A 531 -14.39 23.93 8.58
CA MET A 531 -14.54 25.21 9.27
C MET A 531 -13.17 25.80 9.61
N ILE A 532 -12.87 26.99 9.08
CA ILE A 532 -11.67 27.76 9.37
C ILE A 532 -12.06 28.94 10.27
N LEU A 533 -11.43 29.05 11.43
CA LEU A 533 -11.74 30.05 12.45
C LEU A 533 -10.65 31.13 12.49
N GLU A 534 -11.04 32.36 12.18
CA GLU A 534 -10.15 33.52 12.12
C GLU A 534 -10.20 34.35 13.40
N PHE A 535 -9.28 34.08 14.32
CA PHE A 535 -9.05 34.94 15.48
C PHE A 535 -8.14 36.13 15.12
N GLU A 536 -8.03 37.13 15.99
CA GLU A 536 -7.31 38.38 15.74
C GLU A 536 -5.87 38.19 15.22
N ASN A 537 -5.12 37.27 15.81
CA ASN A 537 -3.69 37.05 15.52
C ASN A 537 -3.39 35.69 14.87
N GLU A 538 -4.38 34.80 14.80
CA GLU A 538 -4.17 33.38 14.54
C GLU A 538 -5.36 32.69 13.88
N VAL A 539 -5.15 31.48 13.37
CA VAL A 539 -6.18 30.65 12.74
C VAL A 539 -6.20 29.25 13.35
N ILE A 540 -7.41 28.78 13.62
CA ILE A 540 -7.69 27.37 13.92
C ILE A 540 -8.34 26.75 12.69
N VAL A 541 -7.85 25.58 12.27
CA VAL A 541 -8.49 24.77 11.23
C VAL A 541 -9.27 23.65 11.94
N CYS A 542 -10.50 23.38 11.52
CA CYS A 542 -11.29 22.22 11.95
C CYS A 542 -11.27 21.16 10.84
N ASP A 543 -11.10 19.90 11.22
CA ASP A 543 -10.68 18.77 10.38
C ASP A 543 -9.33 18.97 9.65
N ALA A 544 -8.68 17.87 9.26
CA ALA A 544 -7.50 17.87 8.41
C ALA A 544 -7.59 16.69 7.44
N PRO A 545 -8.35 16.81 6.35
CA PRO A 545 -8.37 15.81 5.31
C PRO A 545 -6.98 15.66 4.66
N PRO A 546 -6.59 14.42 4.31
CA PRO A 546 -5.37 14.18 3.55
C PRO A 546 -5.47 14.84 2.16
N LEU A 547 -4.32 15.01 1.52
CA LEU A 547 -4.14 15.64 0.20
C LEU A 547 -4.38 17.16 0.20
N TRP A 548 -5.57 17.61 0.61
CA TRP A 548 -6.00 19.01 0.52
C TRP A 548 -5.32 19.94 1.51
N THR A 549 -4.80 19.42 2.62
CA THR A 549 -4.14 20.18 3.69
C THR A 549 -3.12 21.21 3.17
N LYS A 550 -2.28 20.87 2.18
CA LYS A 550 -1.34 21.84 1.57
C LYS A 550 -2.04 23.00 0.84
N THR A 551 -3.12 22.72 0.10
CA THR A 551 -3.92 23.73 -0.58
C THR A 551 -4.64 24.61 0.45
N VAL A 552 -5.15 24.04 1.54
CA VAL A 552 -5.83 24.76 2.63
C VAL A 552 -4.85 25.68 3.38
N ILE A 553 -3.64 25.20 3.70
CA ILE A 553 -2.58 26.04 4.28
C ILE A 553 -2.21 27.22 3.36
N GLN A 554 -2.16 26.98 2.04
CA GLN A 554 -1.95 28.05 1.05
C GLN A 554 -3.14 29.02 0.98
N TRP A 555 -4.37 28.53 1.13
CA TRP A 555 -5.60 29.34 1.12
C TRP A 555 -5.65 30.28 2.32
N VAL A 556 -5.45 29.76 3.54
CA VAL A 556 -5.36 30.57 4.76
C VAL A 556 -4.27 31.63 4.64
N LYS A 557 -3.10 31.26 4.08
CA LYS A 557 -2.00 32.20 3.83
C LYS A 557 -2.33 33.28 2.78
N ARG A 558 -3.25 33.02 1.83
CA ARG A 558 -3.62 33.96 0.76
C ARG A 558 -4.76 34.88 1.15
N GLU A 559 -5.86 34.35 1.69
CA GLU A 559 -7.06 35.15 1.99
C GLU A 559 -7.01 35.78 3.39
N ILE A 560 -6.55 35.03 4.40
CA ILE A 560 -6.57 35.46 5.81
C ILE A 560 -5.21 36.07 6.22
N GLY A 561 -4.10 35.54 5.69
CA GLY A 561 -2.74 36.05 5.92
C GLY A 561 -2.16 35.81 7.34
N LYS A 562 -2.91 35.17 8.23
CA LYS A 562 -2.52 34.87 9.62
C LYS A 562 -1.83 33.50 9.75
N LYS A 563 -1.16 33.26 10.89
CA LYS A 563 -0.55 31.97 11.18
C LYS A 563 -1.62 30.97 11.63
N ILE A 564 -1.63 29.77 11.04
CA ILE A 564 -2.33 28.61 11.63
C ILE A 564 -1.56 28.20 12.89
N THR A 565 -2.23 28.23 14.04
CA THR A 565 -1.66 27.91 15.36
C THR A 565 -2.23 26.63 15.94
N HIS A 566 -3.43 26.24 15.50
CA HIS A 566 -4.11 25.04 16.00
C HIS A 566 -4.78 24.27 14.86
N ILE A 567 -4.88 22.95 15.05
CA ILE A 567 -5.65 22.02 14.24
C ILE A 567 -6.58 21.22 15.17
N ALA A 568 -7.86 21.19 14.86
CA ALA A 568 -8.91 20.50 15.61
C ALA A 568 -9.56 19.43 14.71
N PRO A 569 -8.99 18.21 14.62
CA PRO A 569 -9.67 17.12 13.93
C PRO A 569 -10.95 16.76 14.68
N SER A 570 -12.07 16.58 13.97
CA SER A 570 -13.32 16.13 14.60
C SER A 570 -13.13 14.78 15.29
N HIS A 571 -12.44 13.84 14.64
CA HIS A 571 -12.16 12.50 15.16
C HIS A 571 -10.99 11.82 14.43
N HIS A 572 -10.56 10.64 14.91
CA HIS A 572 -9.40 9.93 14.39
C HIS A 572 -9.53 9.26 13.01
N HIS A 573 -10.69 9.32 12.33
CA HIS A 573 -10.86 8.62 11.04
C HIS A 573 -10.06 9.29 9.92
N ARG A 574 -9.58 8.51 8.95
CA ARG A 574 -8.53 8.95 7.99
C ARG A 574 -8.93 10.16 7.16
N ASP A 575 -10.21 10.28 6.88
CA ASP A 575 -10.89 11.28 6.08
C ASP A 575 -10.83 12.66 6.77
N HIS A 576 -10.84 12.66 8.11
CA HIS A 576 -10.85 13.84 8.99
C HIS A 576 -9.50 14.12 9.65
N SER A 577 -8.61 13.13 9.69
CA SER A 577 -7.33 13.17 10.40
C SER A 577 -6.07 13.03 9.53
N GLY A 578 -6.21 12.56 8.28
CA GLY A 578 -5.08 12.11 7.46
C GLY A 578 -4.07 13.20 7.05
N GLY A 579 -4.40 14.47 7.25
CA GLY A 579 -3.53 15.63 7.04
C GLY A 579 -2.93 16.25 8.31
N VAL A 580 -3.33 15.80 9.52
CA VAL A 580 -2.96 16.44 10.81
C VAL A 580 -1.45 16.59 10.97
N ALA A 581 -0.66 15.60 10.54
CA ALA A 581 0.80 15.63 10.62
C ALA A 581 1.43 16.80 9.83
N GLU A 582 0.79 17.28 8.76
CA GLU A 582 1.30 18.41 7.97
C GLU A 582 1.03 19.76 8.66
N TYR A 583 -0.10 19.89 9.38
CA TYR A 583 -0.37 21.05 10.25
C TYR A 583 0.58 21.09 11.46
N VAL A 584 0.88 19.92 12.06
CA VAL A 584 1.90 19.81 13.12
C VAL A 584 3.28 20.22 12.61
N ALA A 585 3.67 19.77 11.43
CA ALA A 585 4.93 20.18 10.79
C ALA A 585 4.97 21.69 10.45
N ALA A 586 3.83 22.34 10.24
CA ALA A 586 3.69 23.79 10.12
C ALA A 586 3.72 24.54 11.47
N GLY A 587 3.82 23.81 12.59
CA GLY A 587 3.88 24.37 13.94
C GLY A 587 2.53 24.74 14.53
N ALA A 588 1.48 23.97 14.20
CA ALA A 588 0.16 24.03 14.85
C ALA A 588 0.02 22.96 15.94
N LYS A 589 -0.74 23.28 17.00
CA LYS A 589 -1.05 22.36 18.11
C LYS A 589 -2.36 21.62 17.87
N LEU A 590 -2.48 20.40 18.36
CA LEU A 590 -3.72 19.62 18.30
C LEU A 590 -4.67 20.04 19.42
N ILE A 591 -5.93 20.32 19.06
CA ILE A 591 -7.05 20.45 20.01
C ILE A 591 -7.81 19.13 19.99
N ILE A 592 -7.74 18.36 21.08
CA ILE A 592 -8.24 16.97 21.17
C ILE A 592 -8.81 16.64 22.57
N PRO A 593 -9.69 15.64 22.70
CA PRO A 593 -10.07 15.13 24.02
C PRO A 593 -8.90 14.42 24.71
N GLU A 594 -8.80 14.54 26.04
CA GLU A 594 -7.66 14.01 26.82
C GLU A 594 -7.46 12.50 26.63
N MET A 595 -8.56 11.73 26.53
CA MET A 595 -8.47 10.27 26.35
C MET A 595 -7.82 9.85 25.02
N ALA A 596 -7.80 10.74 24.03
CA ALA A 596 -7.17 10.49 22.73
C ALA A 596 -5.69 10.90 22.68
N VAL A 597 -5.15 11.58 23.72
CA VAL A 597 -3.74 12.02 23.78
C VAL A 597 -2.79 10.87 23.52
N ASP A 598 -3.09 9.67 24.04
CA ASP A 598 -2.26 8.46 23.89
C ASP A 598 -2.13 7.97 22.44
N TYR A 599 -3.07 8.37 21.57
CA TYR A 599 -3.07 8.13 20.12
C TYR A 599 -2.42 9.29 19.37
N TRP A 600 -2.86 10.51 19.63
CA TRP A 600 -2.34 11.69 18.95
C TRP A 600 -0.87 12.00 19.32
N SER A 601 -0.35 11.49 20.46
CA SER A 601 1.08 11.47 20.81
C SER A 601 1.96 10.64 19.86
N ARG A 602 1.35 9.90 18.92
CA ARG A 602 2.05 9.16 17.86
C ARG A 602 2.39 10.05 16.68
N VAL A 603 1.73 11.21 16.54
CA VAL A 603 2.05 12.22 15.52
C VAL A 603 3.40 12.88 15.86
N PRO A 604 4.43 12.78 15.00
CA PRO A 604 5.76 13.30 15.34
C PRO A 604 5.77 14.81 15.58
N GLY A 605 6.16 15.24 16.78
CA GLY A 605 6.28 16.65 17.15
C GLY A 605 4.96 17.34 17.55
N ALA A 606 3.87 16.59 17.71
CA ALA A 606 2.59 17.17 18.13
C ALA A 606 2.63 17.69 19.57
N GLU A 607 2.18 18.94 19.75
CA GLU A 607 1.81 19.52 21.04
C GLU A 607 0.28 19.51 21.20
N PHE A 608 -0.22 19.34 22.41
CA PHE A 608 -1.65 19.17 22.68
C PHE A 608 -2.23 20.29 23.53
N ILE A 609 -3.42 20.73 23.14
CA ILE A 609 -4.42 21.33 24.00
C ILE A 609 -5.49 20.26 24.22
N THR A 610 -5.77 19.96 25.48
CA THR A 610 -6.63 18.85 25.87
C THR A 610 -7.86 19.33 26.61
N PHE A 611 -8.96 18.60 26.48
CA PHE A 611 -10.20 18.86 27.21
C PHE A 611 -10.88 17.55 27.61
N LYS A 612 -11.85 17.63 28.54
CA LYS A 612 -12.59 16.48 29.05
C LYS A 612 -14.09 16.75 28.95
N TYR A 613 -14.86 15.68 28.80
CA TYR A 613 -16.29 15.70 29.04
C TYR A 613 -16.54 15.87 30.54
N VAL A 614 -17.60 16.58 30.89
CA VAL A 614 -18.02 16.83 32.27
C VAL A 614 -19.42 16.27 32.44
N VAL A 615 -19.52 15.10 33.07
CA VAL A 615 -20.80 14.51 33.46
C VAL A 615 -21.44 15.40 34.55
N HIS A 616 -22.70 15.74 34.35
CA HIS A 616 -23.57 16.33 35.37
C HIS A 616 -24.63 15.28 35.79
N PRO A 617 -25.15 15.30 37.04
CA PRO A 617 -25.25 16.46 37.93
C PRO A 617 -24.56 16.23 39.30
N PRO A 618 -24.91 16.93 40.40
CA PRO A 618 -23.97 17.76 41.14
C PRO A 618 -23.25 17.04 42.30
N SER A 619 -21.92 17.20 42.35
CA SER A 619 -21.17 17.02 43.60
C SER A 619 -21.57 18.09 44.61
N ARG A 620 -21.96 17.70 45.83
CA ARG A 620 -22.34 18.61 46.93
C ARG A 620 -21.15 19.30 47.63
N ASN A 621 -19.95 19.30 47.03
CA ASN A 621 -18.73 19.83 47.66
C ASN A 621 -18.19 21.07 46.92
N PRO A 622 -18.35 22.30 47.45
CA PRO A 622 -17.86 23.53 46.81
C PRO A 622 -16.34 23.73 46.85
N LEU A 623 -15.57 22.80 47.44
CA LEU A 623 -14.18 23.03 47.86
C LEU A 623 -13.14 22.14 47.16
N THR A 624 -13.40 21.73 45.92
CA THR A 624 -12.37 21.21 45.00
C THR A 624 -12.08 22.21 43.89
N ASN A 625 -10.91 22.85 43.91
CA ASN A 625 -10.49 23.77 42.86
C ASN A 625 -10.40 23.06 41.50
N LEU A 626 -11.40 23.28 40.64
CA LEU A 626 -11.45 22.76 39.26
C LEU A 626 -10.56 23.61 38.33
N SER A 627 -9.24 23.51 38.51
CA SER A 627 -8.26 24.13 37.61
C SER A 627 -8.21 23.39 36.27
N GLN A 628 -9.14 23.71 35.37
CA GLN A 628 -9.20 23.35 33.94
C GLN A 628 -8.97 21.84 33.64
N THR A 629 -10.02 21.11 33.27
CA THR A 629 -10.39 21.06 31.84
C THR A 629 -11.88 20.77 31.68
N HIS A 630 -12.63 21.82 31.35
CA HIS A 630 -13.97 21.76 30.73
C HIS A 630 -13.77 21.59 29.20
N PRO A 631 -14.80 21.60 28.32
CA PRO A 631 -14.59 21.85 26.89
C PRO A 631 -13.58 22.99 26.66
N TYR A 632 -12.68 22.81 25.69
CA TYR A 632 -11.67 23.83 25.43
C TYR A 632 -12.35 25.05 24.79
N VAL A 633 -12.06 26.25 25.29
CA VAL A 633 -12.62 27.50 24.75
C VAL A 633 -11.49 28.39 24.29
N HIS A 634 -11.38 28.58 22.97
CA HIS A 634 -10.47 29.56 22.36
C HIS A 634 -11.28 30.82 21.99
N ARG A 635 -10.77 32.01 22.35
CA ARG A 635 -11.53 33.27 22.19
C ARG A 635 -10.62 34.49 22.17
N ASP A 636 -11.02 35.49 21.41
CA ASP A 636 -10.38 36.82 21.33
C ASP A 636 -11.36 37.91 21.79
N ASN A 637 -11.42 39.06 21.11
CA ASN A 637 -12.42 40.11 21.35
C ASN A 637 -13.65 40.02 20.42
N LYS A 638 -13.64 39.14 19.42
CA LYS A 638 -14.63 39.05 18.33
C LYS A 638 -15.45 37.77 18.41
N ILE A 639 -14.79 36.63 18.60
CA ILE A 639 -15.44 35.31 18.61
C ILE A 639 -14.98 34.44 19.79
N GLN A 640 -15.76 33.40 20.06
CA GLN A 640 -15.37 32.27 20.91
C GLN A 640 -15.75 30.95 20.26
N ALA A 641 -14.85 29.97 20.33
CA ALA A 641 -15.05 28.62 19.84
C ALA A 641 -14.87 27.61 20.97
N TRP A 642 -15.89 26.78 21.17
CA TRP A 642 -16.02 25.75 22.18
C TRP A 642 -15.82 24.38 21.52
N PHE A 643 -14.79 23.64 21.93
CA PHE A 643 -14.47 22.30 21.43
C PHE A 643 -15.01 21.26 22.42
N ASN A 644 -15.96 20.44 21.98
CA ASN A 644 -16.81 19.60 22.84
C ASN A 644 -16.63 18.11 22.52
N TRP A 645 -16.64 17.26 23.54
CA TRP A 645 -16.51 15.80 23.46
C TRP A 645 -17.39 15.16 24.56
N ALA A 646 -17.80 13.90 24.36
CA ALA A 646 -18.53 13.08 25.34
C ALA A 646 -17.96 11.66 25.37
N ASP A 647 -18.09 10.94 26.48
CA ASP A 647 -17.57 9.56 26.58
C ASP A 647 -18.40 8.55 25.77
N GLN A 648 -19.69 8.83 25.58
CA GLN A 648 -20.61 8.09 24.70
C GLN A 648 -20.73 8.74 23.31
N ALA A 649 -19.60 9.19 22.75
CA ALA A 649 -19.57 9.90 21.47
C ALA A 649 -20.22 9.10 20.31
N PRO A 650 -20.99 9.75 19.42
CA PRO A 650 -21.89 9.08 18.47
C PRO A 650 -21.17 8.33 17.34
N HIS A 651 -20.02 8.82 16.87
CA HIS A 651 -19.36 8.28 15.67
C HIS A 651 -18.07 7.50 15.95
N ALA A 652 -17.18 8.06 16.76
CA ALA A 652 -15.92 7.43 17.17
C ALA A 652 -15.58 7.85 18.60
N ALA A 653 -14.75 7.10 19.31
CA ALA A 653 -14.48 7.34 20.74
C ALA A 653 -13.82 8.71 21.05
N ASP A 654 -13.17 9.36 20.08
CA ASP A 654 -12.64 10.73 20.20
C ASP A 654 -13.47 11.78 19.46
N TRP A 655 -14.69 11.44 19.01
CA TRP A 655 -15.46 12.35 18.18
C TRP A 655 -15.91 13.61 18.90
N THR A 656 -15.64 14.75 18.25
CA THR A 656 -15.83 16.10 18.77
C THR A 656 -16.60 16.96 17.79
N TYR A 657 -17.31 17.95 18.34
CA TYR A 657 -17.95 19.01 17.58
C TYR A 657 -17.56 20.38 18.14
N VAL A 658 -17.51 21.37 17.27
CA VAL A 658 -17.12 22.75 17.62
C VAL A 658 -18.32 23.65 17.55
N MET A 659 -18.60 24.40 18.61
CA MET A 659 -19.65 25.42 18.67
C MET A 659 -19.00 26.80 18.69
N VAL A 660 -19.50 27.74 17.89
CA VAL A 660 -18.87 29.05 17.67
C VAL A 660 -19.91 30.16 17.70
N THR A 661 -19.61 31.22 18.43
CA THR A 661 -20.43 32.44 18.52
C THR A 661 -19.54 33.68 18.43
N GLU A 662 -20.17 34.86 18.38
CA GLU A 662 -19.48 36.09 18.76
C GLU A 662 -19.00 36.03 20.21
N ARG A 663 -18.10 36.93 20.59
CA ARG A 663 -17.41 36.89 21.87
C ARG A 663 -18.32 37.11 23.09
N TYR A 664 -19.43 37.81 22.91
CA TYR A 664 -20.40 38.18 23.95
C TYR A 664 -21.83 38.03 23.40
N PRO A 665 -22.33 36.79 23.21
CA PRO A 665 -23.63 36.55 22.58
C PRO A 665 -24.78 36.89 23.52
N ASP A 666 -25.84 37.51 22.98
CA ASP A 666 -27.12 37.71 23.64
C ASP A 666 -28.13 36.61 23.27
N SER A 667 -29.38 36.69 23.76
CA SER A 667 -30.39 35.63 23.55
C SER A 667 -30.69 35.30 22.09
N ASP A 668 -30.42 36.25 21.18
CA ASP A 668 -30.84 36.25 19.79
C ASP A 668 -29.63 36.11 18.84
N SER A 669 -28.39 36.12 19.36
CA SER A 669 -27.14 35.92 18.60
C SER A 669 -27.09 34.57 17.86
N ASP A 670 -26.60 34.61 16.61
CA ASP A 670 -26.37 33.39 15.81
C ASP A 670 -25.32 32.47 16.42
N ILE A 671 -25.56 31.15 16.29
CA ILE A 671 -24.68 30.08 16.75
C ILE A 671 -24.34 29.18 15.57
N PHE A 672 -23.05 28.94 15.35
CA PHE A 672 -22.55 28.07 14.29
C PHE A 672 -21.91 26.82 14.87
N VAL A 673 -22.14 25.66 14.24
CA VAL A 673 -21.70 24.36 14.77
C VAL A 673 -21.04 23.53 13.68
N PHE A 674 -19.81 23.09 13.91
CA PHE A 674 -19.05 22.20 13.03
C PHE A 674 -19.03 20.77 13.58
N GLU A 675 -19.29 19.81 12.72
CA GLU A 675 -19.35 18.37 13.01
C GLU A 675 -19.09 17.55 11.73
N ALA A 676 -18.86 16.25 11.90
CA ALA A 676 -18.67 15.30 10.80
C ALA A 676 -19.36 13.95 11.10
N ASP A 677 -19.84 13.28 10.04
CA ASP A 677 -20.31 11.89 10.00
C ASP A 677 -21.36 11.48 11.05
N THR A 678 -22.04 12.45 11.66
CA THR A 678 -23.07 12.22 12.67
C THR A 678 -24.43 12.73 12.22
N TRP A 679 -24.45 13.80 11.41
CA TRP A 679 -25.57 14.13 10.55
C TRP A 679 -25.12 14.67 9.18
N GLU A 680 -25.59 14.02 8.13
CA GLU A 680 -25.45 14.42 6.73
C GLU A 680 -26.38 15.61 6.43
N ALA A 681 -26.08 16.76 7.04
CA ALA A 681 -27.04 17.85 7.16
C ALA A 681 -27.50 18.40 5.80
N GLY A 682 -28.80 18.65 5.68
CA GLY A 682 -29.42 19.14 4.45
C GLY A 682 -29.57 18.09 3.33
N LEU A 683 -29.18 16.82 3.54
CA LEU A 683 -29.39 15.72 2.60
C LEU A 683 -30.63 14.87 2.96
N SER A 684 -30.89 13.81 2.18
CA SER A 684 -31.99 12.87 2.46
C SER A 684 -31.74 12.08 3.74
N VAL A 685 -32.78 11.87 4.55
CA VAL A 685 -32.74 11.04 5.76
C VAL A 685 -32.27 9.60 5.50
N ASP A 686 -32.52 9.06 4.29
CA ASP A 686 -32.14 7.69 3.92
C ASP A 686 -30.62 7.49 3.77
N LEU A 687 -29.84 8.57 3.69
CA LEU A 687 -28.38 8.51 3.61
C LEU A 687 -27.71 8.40 4.99
N GLY A 688 -28.42 8.78 6.06
CA GLY A 688 -27.81 9.05 7.35
C GLY A 688 -28.23 8.12 8.50
N ASN A 689 -27.33 7.95 9.47
CA ASN A 689 -27.55 7.02 10.56
C ASN A 689 -28.40 7.62 11.69
N GLN A 690 -29.71 7.33 11.68
CA GLN A 690 -30.65 7.79 12.71
C GLN A 690 -30.27 7.44 14.16
N GLN A 691 -29.43 6.43 14.39
CA GLN A 691 -28.91 6.15 15.74
C GLN A 691 -27.89 7.22 16.17
N GLN A 692 -26.92 7.53 15.31
CA GLN A 692 -25.85 8.49 15.59
C GLN A 692 -26.40 9.91 15.70
N MET A 693 -27.33 10.27 14.79
CA MET A 693 -28.14 11.49 14.89
C MET A 693 -28.79 11.65 16.27
N ARG A 694 -29.43 10.59 16.79
CA ARG A 694 -30.10 10.63 18.10
C ARG A 694 -29.12 10.68 19.27
N GLN A 695 -28.00 9.96 19.21
CA GLN A 695 -26.95 10.02 20.22
C GLN A 695 -26.29 11.41 20.31
N TRP A 696 -26.16 12.11 19.17
CA TRP A 696 -25.71 13.51 19.20
C TRP A 696 -26.77 14.44 19.79
N LEU A 697 -28.05 14.25 19.46
CA LEU A 697 -29.15 14.99 20.12
C LEU A 697 -29.18 14.77 21.63
N ASP A 698 -28.89 13.56 22.12
CA ASP A 698 -28.72 13.28 23.56
C ASP A 698 -27.56 14.13 24.15
N GLN A 699 -26.41 14.20 23.47
CA GLN A 699 -25.25 14.99 23.90
C GLN A 699 -25.52 16.51 23.90
N ILE A 700 -26.09 17.05 22.82
CA ILE A 700 -26.32 18.50 22.72
C ILE A 700 -27.50 18.99 23.57
N LEU A 701 -28.41 18.09 23.95
CA LEU A 701 -29.49 18.34 24.92
C LEU A 701 -28.93 18.67 26.30
N GLU A 702 -27.89 17.93 26.75
CA GLU A 702 -27.18 18.22 27.99
C GLU A 702 -26.37 19.52 27.90
N ASP A 703 -25.69 19.72 26.78
CA ASP A 703 -24.90 20.91 26.51
C ASP A 703 -25.76 22.17 26.31
N GLY A 704 -27.06 22.02 26.06
CA GLY A 704 -28.03 23.11 25.99
C GLY A 704 -28.05 23.88 24.67
N LEU A 705 -27.71 23.23 23.55
CA LEU A 705 -27.59 23.88 22.24
C LEU A 705 -28.97 24.31 21.67
N PRO A 706 -29.17 25.58 21.28
CA PRO A 706 -30.44 26.06 20.69
C PRO A 706 -30.84 25.42 19.37
N ARG A 707 -32.17 25.25 19.16
CA ARG A 707 -32.76 24.81 17.88
C ARG A 707 -32.36 25.68 16.68
N SER A 708 -32.12 26.96 16.93
CA SER A 708 -31.67 27.97 15.96
C SER A 708 -30.21 27.84 15.56
N ALA A 709 -29.43 26.98 16.23
CA ALA A 709 -28.03 26.76 15.87
C ALA A 709 -27.91 26.24 14.42
N THR A 710 -27.02 26.87 13.66
CA THR A 710 -26.75 26.56 12.26
C THR A 710 -25.59 25.58 12.19
N VAL A 711 -25.88 24.34 11.77
CA VAL A 711 -24.86 23.32 11.54
C VAL A 711 -24.19 23.59 10.20
N MET A 712 -22.85 23.58 10.19
CA MET A 712 -21.96 23.81 9.07
C MET A 712 -21.04 22.58 8.93
N PRO A 713 -21.57 21.44 8.45
CA PRO A 713 -20.92 20.14 8.57
C PRO A 713 -19.74 19.98 7.60
N THR A 714 -18.93 18.95 7.81
CA THR A 714 -17.92 18.48 6.84
C THR A 714 -18.57 17.88 5.57
N HIS A 715 -19.70 17.17 5.71
CA HIS A 715 -20.45 16.53 4.62
C HIS A 715 -21.90 17.04 4.57
N GLY A 716 -22.47 17.21 3.37
CA GLY A 716 -23.78 17.86 3.21
C GLY A 716 -23.69 19.39 3.13
N TRP A 717 -24.66 20.09 3.73
CA TRP A 717 -24.90 21.53 3.56
C TRP A 717 -25.18 22.27 4.89
N ILE A 718 -24.97 23.59 4.87
CA ILE A 718 -25.31 24.46 6.01
C ILE A 718 -26.82 24.37 6.30
N THR A 719 -27.19 23.91 7.49
CA THR A 719 -28.58 23.53 7.83
C THR A 719 -28.93 23.86 9.29
N PRO A 720 -30.12 24.40 9.62
CA PRO A 720 -30.55 24.60 11.01
C PRO A 720 -30.73 23.26 11.75
N LEU A 721 -30.28 23.20 13.01
CA LEU A 721 -30.42 22.04 13.89
C LEU A 721 -31.88 21.56 14.04
N GLU A 722 -32.85 22.47 13.95
CA GLU A 722 -34.28 22.13 13.95
C GLU A 722 -34.65 21.02 12.95
N GLN A 723 -33.98 20.97 11.78
CA GLN A 723 -34.25 19.93 10.78
C GLN A 723 -33.84 18.53 11.29
N LEU A 724 -32.72 18.39 12.02
CA LEU A 724 -32.29 17.13 12.62
C LEU A 724 -33.31 16.64 13.67
N ILE A 725 -33.76 17.56 14.53
CA ILE A 725 -34.76 17.29 15.57
C ILE A 725 -36.09 16.85 14.95
N ASN A 726 -36.53 17.53 13.89
CA ASN A 726 -37.78 17.24 13.20
C ASN A 726 -37.73 15.92 12.42
N ILE A 727 -36.59 15.60 11.76
CA ILE A 727 -36.38 14.32 11.05
C ILE A 727 -36.36 13.13 12.02
N THR A 728 -35.65 13.25 13.15
CA THR A 728 -35.53 12.18 14.15
C THR A 728 -36.76 12.03 15.05
N ALA A 729 -37.70 12.97 14.99
CA ALA A 729 -38.82 13.14 15.93
C ALA A 729 -38.34 13.09 17.40
N TYR A 730 -37.22 13.74 17.71
CA TYR A 730 -36.62 13.74 19.04
C TYR A 730 -37.28 14.80 19.94
N PRO A 731 -37.59 14.49 21.22
CA PRO A 731 -38.24 15.42 22.15
C PRO A 731 -37.26 16.49 22.69
N TYR A 732 -36.86 17.42 21.82
CA TYR A 732 -35.89 18.47 22.13
C TYR A 732 -36.59 19.76 22.63
N PRO A 733 -36.17 20.39 23.75
CA PRO A 733 -36.74 21.63 24.24
C PRO A 733 -36.26 22.87 23.47
N ASP A 734 -36.96 23.99 23.65
CA ASP A 734 -36.62 25.26 23.03
C ASP A 734 -35.60 26.01 23.89
N PHE A 735 -34.31 25.85 23.58
CA PHE A 735 -33.19 26.53 24.25
C PHE A 735 -32.76 27.82 23.53
N ASN A 736 -32.14 28.74 24.27
CA ASN A 736 -31.40 29.91 23.78
C ASN A 736 -29.94 29.86 24.29
N ILE A 737 -29.05 30.79 23.88
CA ILE A 737 -27.63 30.71 24.25
C ILE A 737 -27.38 30.71 25.77
N SER A 738 -28.25 31.35 26.56
CA SER A 738 -28.13 31.35 28.03
C SER A 738 -28.36 29.97 28.67
N ARG A 739 -28.83 28.99 27.90
CA ARG A 739 -28.87 27.58 28.31
C ARG A 739 -27.56 26.83 28.03
N TRP A 740 -26.77 27.24 27.03
CA TRP A 740 -25.54 26.55 26.62
C TRP A 740 -24.56 26.43 27.79
N ARG A 741 -24.18 25.19 28.12
CA ARG A 741 -23.35 24.82 29.28
C ARG A 741 -23.78 25.55 30.57
N SER A 742 -25.10 25.69 30.77
CA SER A 742 -25.75 26.44 31.86
C SER A 742 -25.36 27.93 31.92
N GLY A 743 -25.22 28.58 30.77
CA GLY A 743 -24.98 30.01 30.60
C GLY A 743 -23.54 30.40 30.27
N ALA A 744 -22.60 29.44 30.25
CA ALA A 744 -21.16 29.73 30.28
C ALA A 744 -20.57 30.42 29.03
N ALA A 745 -21.33 30.53 27.92
CA ALA A 745 -20.95 31.34 26.76
C ALA A 745 -21.35 32.82 26.89
N VAL A 746 -22.38 33.13 27.69
CA VAL A 746 -22.77 34.49 28.05
C VAL A 746 -21.87 34.96 29.18
N CYS A 747 -21.39 36.21 29.15
CA CYS A 747 -20.69 36.80 30.29
C CYS A 747 -21.70 37.48 31.22
N ASP A 748 -21.50 37.37 32.54
CA ASP A 748 -22.26 38.17 33.51
C ASP A 748 -22.14 39.66 33.19
N GLU A 749 -23.24 40.41 33.32
CA GLU A 749 -23.23 41.87 33.26
C GLU A 749 -22.53 42.44 34.52
N SER A 750 -21.29 42.92 34.37
CA SER A 750 -20.48 43.50 35.46
C SER A 750 -19.69 44.74 35.05
#